data_AF-A0A6P6Y149-F1
#
_entry.id   AF-A0A6P6Y149-F1
#
_cell.length_a   1.000
_cell.length_b   1.000
_cell.length_c   1.000
_cell.angle_alpha   90.00
_cell.angle_beta   90.00
_cell.angle_gamma   90.00
#
_symmetry.space_group_name_H-M   'P 1'
#
loop_
_entity.id
_entity.type
_entity.pdbx_description
1 polymer ?
#
loop_
_entity_poly.entity_id
_entity_poly.type
_entity_poly.pdbx_seq_one_letter_code
_entity_poly.pdbx_strand_id
1 'polypeptide(L)'
;MLLLCETAGGFGLLKLRGTRAAVPAEVEDLALGAENISLRKFKAFEDIGVATKEIVALQSGALSKRLRKFLLNHAKPDSVLLVSDKTLAANIKQELQLNVAVAPSCSALGRAVRERLHALLQDKVDLHQQSIALSHSIARYKIQYSPDKLDVSVLHGVGLLEDLDNETNNLAMNLKEWYGFHFPEFVKRVSDNLVFAEFVLHVGLRSNLQNVSSLEHINIDERLLQELKVLAESSMGSELSLADIECLKEVSNRVVSLFQYKMQLAEYLHARMQKIAPNLAHLLGDLLGAKLIAHSGGLLNLAKQPASTVQLLGAEKALFRALKSRSNTPKYGMLYHAKLVAQASTKLKGKMARIVANKAALCARADACGAPEECAKGTVDFHPHEMQLRSCVLRDVEDVFRLFGGQAIDTPVFELKKVLTGKYGEDSKLIYDLKDQGGEMLSLRYDLTVPFARYCATHAVEKIRRYQIGKVYRRDEPQVAKGRFREFYQCDFDIAGPGDALTADAEILRLLIFLLERMQRFVGDFCVRVNHRVLLEALFAQAGVEPAQFQPVASSIDKLDKLSWKEVAEELTCVKGVAAEVVEALRPLILVKEPVSNVCARLRQISSLVSDDACRAALDHMQQLGECVPSARLHFDCSLARGLDYYTGLIFEAELVHSETRLGSIAAGGRYDQLIGQFSGRAVPAVGVSLGLERIFRLLNERVGQ
;
A
#
# COMPACT_ATOMS: atom_id res chain seq x y z
N MET A 1 -18.70 -24.37 40.00
CA MET A 1 -17.74 -24.50 38.89
C MET A 1 -18.22 -23.66 37.71
N LEU A 2 -17.30 -23.21 36.84
CA LEU A 2 -17.63 -22.50 35.60
C LEU A 2 -17.22 -23.37 34.41
N LEU A 3 -18.01 -23.38 33.34
CA LEU A 3 -17.66 -24.01 32.07
C LEU A 3 -17.45 -22.93 31.01
N LEU A 4 -16.31 -22.99 30.32
CA LEU A 4 -16.07 -22.21 29.10
C LEU A 4 -16.71 -22.93 27.91
N CYS A 5 -17.61 -22.24 27.20
CA CYS A 5 -18.22 -22.72 25.98
C CYS A 5 -17.85 -21.80 24.82
N GLU A 6 -17.26 -22.37 23.78
CA GLU A 6 -16.93 -21.69 22.53
C GLU A 6 -18.05 -21.95 21.52
N THR A 7 -18.60 -20.88 20.95
CA THR A 7 -19.68 -20.95 19.95
C THR A 7 -19.31 -20.12 18.73
N ALA A 8 -20.01 -20.34 17.61
CA ALA A 8 -19.81 -19.53 16.40
C ALA A 8 -20.13 -18.04 16.62
N GLY A 9 -21.01 -17.73 17.57
CA GLY A 9 -21.43 -16.37 17.88
C GLY A 9 -20.64 -15.69 19.00
N GLY A 10 -19.79 -16.40 19.75
CA GLY A 10 -19.03 -15.80 20.84
C GLY A 10 -18.54 -16.77 21.92
N PHE A 11 -18.10 -16.18 23.03
CA PHE A 11 -17.67 -16.92 24.23
C PHE A 11 -18.77 -16.93 25.28
N GLY A 12 -19.14 -18.12 25.75
CA GLY A 12 -20.09 -18.33 26.85
C GLY A 12 -19.40 -18.82 28.11
N LEU A 13 -19.73 -18.22 29.26
CA LEU A 13 -19.40 -18.72 30.59
C LEU A 13 -20.68 -19.22 31.25
N LEU A 14 -20.74 -20.53 31.51
CA LEU A 14 -21.88 -21.21 32.12
C LEU A 14 -21.57 -21.53 33.58
N LYS A 15 -22.54 -21.32 34.46
CA LYS A 15 -22.47 -21.67 35.88
C LYS A 15 -23.19 -23.00 36.10
N LEU A 16 -22.46 -23.96 36.66
CA LEU A 16 -22.99 -25.24 37.11
C LEU A 16 -23.42 -25.12 38.58
N ARG A 17 -24.70 -25.35 38.88
CA ARG A 17 -25.27 -25.43 40.23
C ARG A 17 -25.21 -26.88 40.72
N GLY A 18 -24.77 -27.10 41.97
CA GLY A 18 -24.89 -28.40 42.66
C GLY A 18 -23.60 -29.11 43.08
N THR A 19 -22.40 -28.73 42.62
CA THR A 19 -21.16 -29.47 42.91
C THR A 19 -20.23 -28.77 43.91
N ARG A 20 -20.06 -29.36 45.10
CA ARG A 20 -19.00 -29.02 46.06
C ARG A 20 -17.65 -29.52 45.54
N ALA A 21 -16.70 -28.60 45.38
CA ALA A 21 -15.21 -28.67 45.35
C ALA A 21 -14.41 -29.90 44.83
N ALA A 22 -14.95 -31.10 44.64
CA ALA A 22 -14.24 -32.25 44.09
C ALA A 22 -14.80 -32.59 42.70
N VAL A 23 -13.93 -32.76 41.72
CA VAL A 23 -14.28 -33.21 40.35
C VAL A 23 -14.77 -34.65 40.47
N PRO A 24 -16.08 -34.96 40.34
CA PRO A 24 -16.54 -36.33 40.52
C PRO A 24 -16.15 -37.15 39.27
N ALA A 25 -15.74 -38.39 39.48
CA ALA A 25 -15.55 -39.39 38.43
C ALA A 25 -16.86 -39.73 37.69
N GLU A 26 -18.00 -39.28 38.21
CA GLU A 26 -19.35 -39.56 37.70
C GLU A 26 -20.05 -38.24 37.36
N VAL A 27 -19.89 -37.78 36.12
CA VAL A 27 -20.64 -36.63 35.56
C VAL A 27 -21.65 -37.11 34.51
N GLU A 28 -21.79 -38.42 34.33
CA GLU A 28 -22.82 -39.00 33.45
C GLU A 28 -24.24 -38.70 33.96
N ASP A 29 -24.46 -38.65 35.28
CA ASP A 29 -25.78 -38.34 35.88
C ASP A 29 -26.16 -36.85 35.86
N LEU A 30 -25.22 -35.94 35.57
CA LEU A 30 -25.49 -34.50 35.45
C LEU A 30 -26.09 -34.11 34.07
N ALA A 31 -26.25 -35.06 33.16
CA ALA A 31 -26.80 -34.85 31.82
C ALA A 31 -28.32 -34.54 31.80
N LEU A 32 -29.05 -34.65 32.92
CA LEU A 32 -30.52 -34.66 32.89
C LEU A 32 -31.25 -33.41 33.42
N GLY A 33 -30.62 -32.56 34.24
CA GLY A 33 -31.32 -31.40 34.83
C GLY A 33 -31.05 -30.06 34.12
N ALA A 34 -31.99 -29.56 33.32
CA ALA A 34 -31.93 -28.20 32.73
C ALA A 34 -31.80 -27.08 33.79
N GLU A 35 -32.22 -27.36 35.02
CA GLU A 35 -32.20 -26.42 36.16
C GLU A 35 -30.78 -26.16 36.72
N ASN A 36 -29.82 -27.03 36.41
CA ASN A 36 -28.48 -26.98 37.00
C ASN A 36 -27.47 -26.16 36.18
N ILE A 37 -27.78 -25.83 34.92
CA ILE A 37 -26.89 -25.08 34.03
C ILE A 37 -27.52 -23.74 33.71
N SER A 38 -26.85 -22.66 34.14
CA SER A 38 -27.32 -21.29 33.88
C SER A 38 -26.23 -20.48 33.16
N LEU A 39 -26.62 -19.70 32.15
CA LEU A 39 -25.72 -18.78 31.47
C LEU A 39 -25.34 -17.64 32.41
N ARG A 40 -24.05 -17.50 32.74
CA ARG A 40 -23.56 -16.40 33.57
C ARG A 40 -23.26 -15.17 32.74
N LYS A 41 -22.52 -15.35 31.65
CA LYS A 41 -22.22 -14.28 30.70
C LYS A 41 -21.93 -14.85 29.32
N PHE A 42 -22.48 -14.19 28.31
CA PHE A 42 -22.14 -14.42 26.92
C PHE A 42 -21.51 -13.14 26.35
N LYS A 43 -20.37 -13.28 25.68
CA LYS A 43 -19.73 -12.20 24.94
C LYS A 43 -19.77 -12.56 23.46
N ALA A 44 -20.69 -11.92 22.75
CA ALA A 44 -20.83 -12.07 21.32
C ALA A 44 -19.62 -11.49 20.57
N PHE A 45 -19.30 -12.09 19.42
CA PHE A 45 -18.40 -11.49 18.44
C PHE A 45 -19.10 -10.32 17.74
N GLU A 46 -18.32 -9.27 17.45
CA GLU A 46 -18.84 -8.06 16.78
C GLU A 46 -18.91 -8.27 15.27
N ASP A 47 -17.98 -9.03 14.71
CA ASP A 47 -17.85 -9.29 13.28
C ASP A 47 -17.27 -10.70 13.01
N ILE A 48 -17.57 -11.25 11.84
CA ILE A 48 -17.10 -12.55 11.34
C ILE A 48 -15.57 -12.55 11.20
N GLY A 49 -14.97 -11.42 10.80
CA GLY A 49 -13.51 -11.29 10.69
C GLY A 49 -12.82 -11.47 12.04
N VAL A 50 -13.41 -10.93 13.10
CA VAL A 50 -12.93 -11.14 14.48
C VAL A 50 -13.18 -12.60 14.89
N ALA A 51 -14.39 -13.12 14.69
CA ALA A 51 -14.72 -14.51 15.02
C ALA A 51 -13.75 -15.51 14.38
N THR A 52 -13.36 -15.27 13.12
CA THR A 52 -12.39 -16.11 12.39
C THR A 52 -11.02 -16.09 13.06
N LYS A 53 -10.48 -14.91 13.40
CA LYS A 53 -9.18 -14.79 14.08
C LYS A 53 -9.18 -15.46 15.45
N GLU A 54 -10.25 -15.26 16.19
CA GLU A 54 -10.44 -15.86 17.52
C GLU A 54 -10.48 -17.39 17.42
N ILE A 55 -11.23 -17.95 16.47
CA ILE A 55 -11.36 -19.40 16.34
C ILE A 55 -10.11 -20.05 15.73
N VAL A 56 -9.39 -19.36 14.84
CA VAL A 56 -8.07 -19.81 14.40
C VAL A 56 -7.09 -19.86 15.59
N ALA A 57 -7.13 -18.87 16.48
CA ALA A 57 -6.32 -18.88 17.70
C ALA A 57 -6.70 -20.06 18.62
N LEU A 58 -8.01 -20.30 18.82
CA LEU A 58 -8.51 -21.45 19.59
C LEU A 58 -8.07 -22.79 18.99
N GLN A 59 -8.11 -22.95 17.66
CA GLN A 59 -7.64 -24.16 16.99
C GLN A 59 -6.14 -24.42 17.20
N SER A 60 -5.35 -23.36 17.37
CA SER A 60 -3.92 -23.46 17.73
C SER A 60 -3.68 -23.58 19.24
N GLY A 61 -4.74 -23.60 20.06
CA GLY A 61 -4.69 -23.59 21.52
C GLY A 61 -4.23 -22.25 22.13
N ALA A 62 -4.02 -21.20 21.32
CA ALA A 62 -3.51 -19.92 21.77
C ALA A 62 -4.59 -19.05 22.42
N LEU A 63 -4.22 -18.34 23.50
CA LEU A 63 -5.13 -17.45 24.19
C LEU A 63 -5.19 -16.07 23.50
N SER A 64 -6.34 -15.71 22.95
CA SER A 64 -6.54 -14.39 22.36
C SER A 64 -6.64 -13.30 23.43
N LYS A 65 -6.35 -12.04 23.04
CA LYS A 65 -6.52 -10.88 23.93
C LYS A 65 -7.96 -10.71 24.42
N ARG A 66 -8.95 -11.01 23.56
CA ARG A 66 -10.38 -10.92 23.92
C ARG A 66 -10.78 -11.99 24.91
N LEU A 67 -10.38 -13.24 24.68
CA LEU A 67 -10.62 -14.33 25.62
C LEU A 67 -9.93 -14.05 26.97
N ARG A 68 -8.70 -13.53 26.95
CA ARG A 68 -7.97 -13.13 28.15
C ARG A 68 -8.75 -12.10 28.98
N LYS A 69 -9.20 -11.01 28.36
CA LYS A 69 -10.00 -9.96 29.02
C LYS A 69 -11.35 -10.49 29.51
N PHE A 70 -11.98 -11.37 28.72
CA PHE A 70 -13.26 -11.98 29.10
C PHE A 70 -13.13 -12.86 30.34
N LEU A 71 -12.09 -13.70 30.40
CA LEU A 71 -11.83 -14.58 31.54
C LEU A 71 -11.43 -13.79 32.79
N LEU A 72 -10.51 -12.82 32.69
CA LEU A 72 -10.11 -11.98 33.83
C LEU A 72 -11.29 -11.24 34.48
N ASN A 73 -12.25 -10.77 33.67
CA ASN A 73 -13.39 -10.01 34.19
C ASN A 73 -14.46 -10.90 34.85
N HIS A 74 -14.54 -12.19 34.52
CA HIS A 74 -15.70 -13.03 34.88
C HIS A 74 -15.34 -14.33 35.61
N ALA A 75 -14.12 -14.85 35.47
CA ALA A 75 -13.61 -16.00 36.21
C ALA A 75 -12.87 -15.50 37.47
N LYS A 76 -13.34 -15.89 38.66
CA LYS A 76 -12.67 -15.58 39.93
C LYS A 76 -11.61 -16.67 40.24
N PRO A 77 -10.50 -16.36 40.93
CA PRO A 77 -9.48 -17.35 41.31
C PRO A 77 -10.04 -18.53 42.12
N ASP A 78 -11.06 -18.27 42.96
CA ASP A 78 -11.71 -19.28 43.81
C ASP A 78 -12.61 -20.25 43.04
N SER A 79 -12.87 -20.00 41.76
CA SER A 79 -13.76 -20.83 40.93
C SER A 79 -12.97 -21.75 40.00
N VAL A 80 -13.28 -23.05 40.04
CA VAL A 80 -12.74 -24.02 39.08
C VAL A 80 -13.36 -23.78 37.70
N LEU A 81 -12.52 -23.51 36.70
CA LEU A 81 -12.87 -23.35 35.29
C LEU A 81 -12.67 -24.68 34.54
N LEU A 82 -13.74 -25.18 33.93
CA LEU A 82 -13.74 -26.35 33.08
C LEU A 82 -13.56 -25.92 31.62
N VAL A 83 -12.57 -26.53 30.95
CA VAL A 83 -12.23 -26.29 29.55
C VAL A 83 -12.14 -27.63 28.84
N SER A 84 -12.72 -27.73 27.64
CA SER A 84 -12.76 -28.99 26.88
C SER A 84 -11.42 -29.34 26.22
N ASP A 85 -10.64 -28.34 25.78
CA ASP A 85 -9.33 -28.53 25.15
C ASP A 85 -8.20 -28.52 26.19
N LYS A 86 -7.37 -29.57 26.18
CA LYS A 86 -6.21 -29.73 27.06
C LYS A 86 -5.14 -28.66 26.84
N THR A 87 -4.89 -28.28 25.58
CA THR A 87 -3.84 -27.32 25.21
C THR A 87 -4.22 -25.91 25.64
N LEU A 88 -5.47 -25.51 25.35
CA LEU A 88 -6.02 -24.23 25.78
C LEU A 88 -6.05 -24.14 27.32
N ALA A 89 -6.41 -25.22 28.01
CA ALA A 89 -6.41 -25.26 29.47
C ALA A 89 -5.01 -25.05 30.06
N ALA A 90 -3.97 -25.65 29.49
CA ALA A 90 -2.58 -25.46 29.92
C ALA A 90 -2.14 -23.99 29.74
N ASN A 91 -2.48 -23.39 28.59
CA ASN A 91 -2.16 -22.00 28.30
C ASN A 91 -2.92 -21.01 29.20
N ILE A 92 -4.20 -21.26 29.49
CA ILE A 92 -4.96 -20.48 30.47
C ILE A 92 -4.33 -20.58 31.86
N LYS A 93 -3.93 -21.78 32.28
CA LYS A 93 -3.32 -21.99 33.61
C LYS A 93 -1.98 -21.26 33.73
N GLN A 94 -1.14 -21.32 32.70
CA GLN A 94 0.15 -20.64 32.66
C GLN A 94 0.02 -19.11 32.62
N GLU A 95 -0.86 -18.57 31.78
CA GLU A 95 -0.94 -17.12 31.56
C GLU A 95 -1.84 -16.37 32.56
N LEU A 96 -2.92 -16.99 33.04
CA LEU A 96 -3.95 -16.33 33.85
C LEU A 96 -3.94 -16.76 35.33
N GLN A 97 -3.11 -17.76 35.69
CA GLN A 97 -3.04 -18.30 37.06
C GLN A 97 -4.40 -18.73 37.63
N LEU A 98 -5.35 -19.10 36.77
CA LEU A 98 -6.69 -19.57 37.16
C LEU A 98 -6.66 -21.07 37.49
N ASN A 99 -7.53 -21.49 38.40
CA ASN A 99 -7.77 -22.90 38.68
C ASN A 99 -8.54 -23.57 37.53
N VAL A 100 -7.81 -24.11 36.56
CA VAL A 100 -8.37 -24.83 35.40
C VAL A 100 -8.32 -26.34 35.62
N ALA A 101 -9.43 -27.02 35.36
CA ALA A 101 -9.52 -28.48 35.37
C ALA A 101 -9.97 -28.99 33.99
N VAL A 102 -9.35 -30.07 33.54
CA VAL A 102 -9.73 -30.82 32.35
C VAL A 102 -10.06 -32.23 32.78
N ALA A 103 -11.33 -32.62 32.68
CA ALA A 103 -11.80 -33.97 32.98
C ALA A 103 -12.46 -34.59 31.75
N PRO A 104 -12.43 -35.92 31.57
CA PRO A 104 -13.13 -36.60 30.49
C PRO A 104 -14.62 -36.24 30.44
N SER A 105 -15.22 -36.04 31.61
CA SER A 105 -16.58 -35.53 31.81
C SER A 105 -16.86 -34.15 31.20
N CYS A 106 -15.84 -33.33 30.97
CA CYS A 106 -16.01 -32.00 30.36
C CYS A 106 -16.40 -32.08 28.88
N SER A 107 -16.04 -33.15 28.18
CA SER A 107 -16.44 -33.34 26.78
C SER A 107 -17.93 -33.73 26.68
N ALA A 108 -18.39 -34.63 27.56
CA ALA A 108 -19.79 -35.02 27.68
C ALA A 108 -20.67 -33.83 28.09
N LEU A 109 -20.21 -33.05 29.06
CA LEU A 109 -20.92 -31.84 29.49
C LEU A 109 -20.93 -30.74 28.41
N GLY A 110 -19.82 -30.59 27.67
CA GLY A 110 -19.76 -29.73 26.49
C GLY A 110 -20.73 -30.16 25.39
N ARG A 111 -20.93 -31.46 25.17
CA ARG A 111 -21.92 -32.00 24.22
C ARG A 111 -23.35 -31.68 24.66
N ALA A 112 -23.70 -31.95 25.92
CA ALA A 112 -25.03 -31.65 26.46
C ALA A 112 -25.37 -30.16 26.37
N VAL A 113 -24.39 -29.28 26.61
CA VAL A 113 -24.55 -27.82 26.46
C VAL A 113 -24.78 -27.43 25.00
N ARG A 114 -24.08 -28.04 24.04
CA ARG A 114 -24.26 -27.75 22.60
C ARG A 114 -25.63 -28.15 22.09
N GLU A 115 -26.16 -29.29 22.51
CA GLU A 115 -27.50 -29.77 22.13
C GLU A 115 -28.61 -28.82 22.62
N ARG A 116 -28.41 -28.12 23.74
CA ARG A 116 -29.39 -27.20 24.34
C ARG A 116 -29.02 -25.73 24.23
N LEU A 117 -28.01 -25.41 23.42
CA LEU A 117 -27.42 -24.07 23.36
C LEU A 117 -28.44 -23.01 22.90
N HIS A 118 -29.35 -23.38 22.01
CA HIS A 118 -30.44 -22.51 21.53
C HIS A 118 -31.36 -22.08 22.67
N ALA A 119 -31.80 -23.03 23.51
CA ALA A 119 -32.64 -22.75 24.66
C ALA A 119 -31.92 -21.92 25.75
N LEU A 120 -30.60 -22.11 25.92
CA LEU A 120 -29.79 -21.38 26.90
C LEU A 120 -29.50 -19.93 26.52
N LEU A 121 -29.55 -19.59 25.23
CA LEU A 121 -29.25 -18.24 24.71
C LEU A 121 -30.50 -17.38 24.46
N GLN A 122 -31.70 -17.88 24.78
CA GLN A 122 -32.96 -17.14 24.73
C GLN A 122 -33.21 -16.45 23.37
N ASP A 123 -32.95 -17.16 22.26
CA ASP A 123 -33.26 -16.77 20.87
C ASP A 123 -32.70 -15.42 20.38
N LYS A 124 -31.72 -14.83 21.07
CA LYS A 124 -31.15 -13.52 20.64
C LYS A 124 -30.21 -13.61 19.44
N VAL A 125 -29.80 -14.81 19.03
CA VAL A 125 -28.75 -15.02 18.01
C VAL A 125 -29.05 -16.27 17.18
N ASP A 126 -29.17 -16.12 15.85
CA ASP A 126 -29.20 -17.26 14.92
C ASP A 126 -27.79 -17.87 14.79
N LEU A 127 -27.53 -18.88 15.62
CA LEU A 127 -26.27 -19.61 15.63
C LEU A 127 -26.04 -20.42 14.36
N HIS A 128 -27.09 -20.81 13.62
CA HIS A 128 -26.95 -21.63 12.43
C HIS A 128 -26.36 -20.81 11.28
N GLN A 129 -26.93 -19.64 11.01
CA GLN A 129 -26.42 -18.73 10.00
C GLN A 129 -24.99 -18.27 10.31
N GLN A 130 -24.71 -17.97 11.59
CA GLN A 130 -23.35 -17.61 12.03
C GLN A 130 -22.36 -18.75 11.87
N SER A 131 -22.76 -19.98 12.14
CA SER A 131 -21.92 -21.18 11.94
C SER A 131 -21.56 -21.35 10.46
N ILE A 132 -22.52 -21.17 9.54
CA ILE A 132 -22.26 -21.24 8.10
C ILE A 132 -21.29 -20.14 7.68
N ALA A 133 -21.57 -18.89 8.04
CA ALA A 133 -20.75 -17.75 7.66
C ALA A 133 -19.30 -17.88 8.17
N LEU A 134 -19.16 -18.30 9.43
CA LEU A 134 -17.87 -18.57 10.04
C LEU A 134 -17.14 -19.73 9.36
N SER A 135 -17.85 -20.82 9.04
CA SER A 135 -17.27 -21.98 8.36
C SER A 135 -16.69 -21.59 7.00
N HIS A 136 -17.43 -20.81 6.20
CA HIS A 136 -16.92 -20.25 4.95
C HIS A 136 -15.73 -19.32 5.16
N SER A 137 -15.74 -18.51 6.20
CA SER A 137 -14.63 -17.60 6.52
C SER A 137 -13.37 -18.36 6.91
N ILE A 138 -13.49 -19.37 7.78
CA ILE A 138 -12.37 -20.23 8.20
C ILE A 138 -11.83 -21.03 7.01
N ALA A 139 -12.71 -21.60 6.18
CA ALA A 139 -12.30 -22.34 4.99
C ALA A 139 -11.50 -21.44 4.02
N ARG A 140 -11.99 -20.22 3.75
CA ARG A 140 -11.27 -19.23 2.94
C ARG A 140 -9.92 -18.86 3.54
N TYR A 141 -9.85 -18.65 4.86
CA TYR A 141 -8.60 -18.34 5.55
C TYR A 141 -7.59 -19.48 5.44
N LYS A 142 -8.01 -20.73 5.68
CA LYS A 142 -7.13 -21.91 5.63
C LYS A 142 -6.65 -22.23 4.22
N ILE A 143 -7.52 -22.06 3.22
CA ILE A 143 -7.20 -22.28 1.81
C ILE A 143 -6.36 -21.11 1.25
N GLN A 144 -6.14 -20.04 2.04
CA GLN A 144 -5.52 -18.80 1.56
C GLN A 144 -6.21 -18.28 0.30
N TYR A 145 -7.55 -18.36 0.31
CA TYR A 145 -8.37 -18.00 -0.83
C TYR A 145 -8.24 -16.50 -1.12
N SER A 146 -7.68 -16.16 -2.28
CA SER A 146 -7.57 -14.79 -2.76
C SER A 146 -8.73 -14.47 -3.71
N PRO A 147 -9.55 -13.44 -3.44
CA PRO A 147 -10.58 -12.97 -4.36
C PRO A 147 -10.02 -12.50 -5.70
N ASP A 148 -8.75 -12.06 -5.72
CA ASP A 148 -8.12 -11.53 -6.92
C ASP A 148 -7.76 -12.62 -7.95
N LYS A 149 -7.67 -13.88 -7.51
CA LYS A 149 -7.37 -15.04 -8.39
C LYS A 149 -8.63 -15.67 -9.00
N LEU A 150 -9.80 -15.01 -8.89
CA LEU A 150 -11.06 -15.54 -9.39
C LEU A 150 -11.22 -15.36 -10.91
N ASP A 151 -11.08 -16.47 -11.63
CA ASP A 151 -11.24 -16.57 -13.08
C ASP A 151 -12.69 -16.44 -13.57
N VAL A 152 -13.70 -16.63 -12.70
CA VAL A 152 -15.12 -16.39 -13.05
C VAL A 152 -15.35 -14.98 -13.60
N SER A 153 -14.63 -13.99 -13.09
CA SER A 153 -14.73 -12.60 -13.57
C SER A 153 -14.21 -12.44 -15.01
N VAL A 154 -13.21 -13.22 -15.40
CA VAL A 154 -12.66 -13.27 -16.77
C VAL A 154 -13.66 -13.94 -17.71
N LEU A 155 -14.29 -15.04 -17.27
CA LEU A 155 -15.34 -15.72 -18.03
C LEU A 155 -16.48 -14.77 -18.40
N HIS A 156 -17.04 -14.07 -17.41
CA HIS A 156 -18.12 -13.11 -17.63
C HIS A 156 -17.65 -11.91 -18.46
N GLY A 157 -16.42 -11.42 -18.22
CA GLY A 157 -15.86 -10.30 -18.98
C GLY A 157 -15.74 -10.59 -20.47
N VAL A 158 -15.30 -11.79 -20.84
CA VAL A 158 -15.21 -12.21 -22.25
C VAL A 158 -16.59 -12.34 -22.89
N GLY A 159 -17.55 -13.00 -22.23
CA GLY A 159 -18.91 -13.15 -22.75
C GLY A 159 -19.57 -11.79 -22.96
N LEU A 160 -19.47 -10.90 -21.96
CA LEU A 160 -20.00 -9.54 -22.07
C LEU A 160 -19.34 -8.75 -23.21
N LEU A 161 -18.04 -8.92 -23.42
CA LEU A 161 -17.33 -8.23 -24.51
C LEU A 161 -17.82 -8.69 -25.89
N GLU A 162 -18.07 -9.99 -26.07
CA GLU A 162 -18.61 -10.54 -27.32
C GLU A 162 -20.07 -10.10 -27.55
N ASP A 163 -20.89 -10.07 -26.50
CA ASP A 163 -22.26 -9.56 -26.57
C ASP A 163 -22.28 -8.06 -26.91
N LEU A 164 -21.45 -7.26 -26.25
CA LEU A 164 -21.30 -5.84 -26.54
C LEU A 164 -20.86 -5.59 -27.97
N ASP A 165 -19.94 -6.39 -28.51
CA ASP A 165 -19.50 -6.27 -29.90
C ASP A 165 -20.64 -6.53 -30.89
N ASN A 166 -21.45 -7.56 -30.65
CA ASN A 166 -22.59 -7.88 -31.49
C ASN A 166 -23.67 -6.78 -31.43
N GLU A 167 -24.06 -6.37 -30.23
CA GLU A 167 -25.10 -5.35 -30.02
C GLU A 167 -24.67 -3.97 -30.54
N THR A 168 -23.42 -3.58 -30.30
CA THR A 168 -22.88 -2.31 -30.81
C THR A 168 -22.87 -2.29 -32.34
N ASN A 169 -22.51 -3.41 -32.97
CA ASN A 169 -22.56 -3.53 -34.43
C ASN A 169 -24.01 -3.49 -34.95
N ASN A 170 -24.95 -4.18 -34.33
CA ASN A 170 -26.36 -4.16 -34.72
C ASN A 170 -26.93 -2.73 -34.63
N LEU A 171 -26.70 -2.04 -33.51
CA LEU A 171 -27.15 -0.66 -33.32
C LEU A 171 -26.48 0.29 -34.32
N ALA A 172 -25.19 0.13 -34.60
CA ALA A 172 -24.48 0.94 -35.58
C ALA A 172 -24.98 0.70 -37.01
N MET A 173 -25.32 -0.54 -37.37
CA MET A 173 -25.91 -0.84 -38.68
C MET A 173 -27.31 -0.23 -38.81
N ASN A 174 -28.16 -0.35 -37.78
CA ASN A 174 -29.48 0.30 -37.76
C ASN A 174 -29.36 1.83 -37.87
N LEU A 175 -28.40 2.43 -37.15
CA LEU A 175 -28.12 3.86 -37.22
C LEU A 175 -27.70 4.29 -38.64
N LYS A 176 -26.86 3.49 -39.31
CA LYS A 176 -26.45 3.72 -40.70
C LYS A 176 -27.63 3.62 -41.67
N GLU A 177 -28.53 2.67 -41.48
CA GLU A 177 -29.74 2.54 -42.30
C GLU A 177 -30.69 3.71 -42.11
N TRP A 178 -30.99 4.10 -40.86
CA TRP A 178 -31.92 5.20 -40.58
C TRP A 178 -31.36 6.55 -41.01
N TYR A 179 -30.09 6.83 -40.73
CA TYR A 179 -29.44 8.06 -41.19
C TYR A 179 -29.21 8.06 -42.71
N GLY A 180 -29.14 6.87 -43.34
CA GLY A 180 -29.02 6.71 -44.78
C GLY A 180 -30.20 7.26 -45.58
N PHE A 181 -31.39 7.36 -45.01
CA PHE A 181 -32.52 8.07 -45.64
C PHE A 181 -32.25 9.58 -45.76
N HIS A 182 -31.51 10.16 -44.81
CA HIS A 182 -31.15 11.57 -44.80
C HIS A 182 -29.88 11.87 -45.59
N PHE A 183 -28.84 11.05 -45.43
CA PHE A 183 -27.54 11.28 -46.07
C PHE A 183 -26.90 9.97 -46.55
N PRO A 184 -27.37 9.40 -47.68
CA PRO A 184 -26.93 8.09 -48.18
C PRO A 184 -25.48 8.08 -48.66
N GLU A 185 -24.95 9.22 -49.11
CA GLU A 185 -23.57 9.35 -49.57
C GLU A 185 -22.57 9.18 -48.41
N PHE A 186 -22.93 9.62 -47.20
CA PHE A 186 -22.10 9.50 -46.00
C PHE A 186 -21.91 8.04 -45.56
N VAL A 187 -22.99 7.24 -45.60
CA VAL A 187 -22.96 5.81 -45.24
C VAL A 187 -21.98 5.02 -46.12
N LYS A 188 -21.84 5.39 -47.39
CA LYS A 188 -20.91 4.72 -48.32
C LYS A 188 -19.45 5.10 -48.09
N ARG A 189 -19.19 6.27 -47.50
CA ARG A 189 -17.84 6.82 -47.33
C ARG A 189 -17.20 6.47 -46.00
N VAL A 190 -17.99 6.37 -44.92
CA VAL A 190 -17.47 6.07 -43.58
C VAL A 190 -17.73 4.63 -43.19
N SER A 191 -16.66 3.83 -43.11
CA SER A 191 -16.73 2.43 -42.69
C SER A 191 -16.78 2.26 -41.17
N ASP A 192 -16.09 3.11 -40.42
CA ASP A 192 -16.02 3.02 -38.95
C ASP A 192 -17.36 3.38 -38.29
N ASN A 193 -17.84 2.49 -37.43
CA ASN A 193 -19.10 2.64 -36.71
C ASN A 193 -19.04 3.73 -35.63
N LEU A 194 -17.88 3.89 -34.97
CA LEU A 194 -17.71 4.87 -33.90
C LEU A 194 -17.72 6.29 -34.48
N VAL A 195 -16.90 6.52 -35.51
CA VAL A 195 -16.82 7.80 -36.22
C VAL A 195 -18.18 8.19 -36.81
N PHE A 196 -18.92 7.21 -37.34
CA PHE A 196 -20.27 7.44 -37.86
C PHE A 196 -21.24 7.92 -36.77
N ALA A 197 -21.23 7.29 -35.59
CA ALA A 197 -22.09 7.67 -34.48
C ALA A 197 -21.72 9.05 -33.91
N GLU A 198 -20.41 9.35 -33.77
CA GLU A 198 -19.94 10.66 -33.33
C GLU A 198 -20.33 11.77 -34.30
N PHE A 199 -20.26 11.51 -35.61
CA PHE A 199 -20.71 12.46 -36.63
C PHE A 199 -22.19 12.79 -36.50
N VAL A 200 -23.06 11.77 -36.41
CA VAL A 200 -24.52 11.97 -36.29
C VAL A 200 -24.87 12.72 -35.01
N LEU A 201 -24.16 12.44 -33.91
CA LEU A 201 -24.36 13.10 -32.62
C LEU A 201 -24.09 14.61 -32.68
N HIS A 202 -22.97 15.01 -33.30
CA HIS A 202 -22.53 16.41 -33.33
C HIS A 202 -23.15 17.21 -34.47
N VAL A 203 -23.31 16.62 -35.66
CA VAL A 203 -23.80 17.32 -36.86
C VAL A 203 -25.34 17.31 -36.92
N GLY A 204 -25.96 16.14 -36.75
CA GLY A 204 -27.39 15.96 -36.97
C GLY A 204 -27.79 16.24 -38.43
N LEU A 205 -28.31 17.43 -38.70
CA LEU A 205 -28.77 17.87 -40.02
C LEU A 205 -27.60 18.20 -40.97
N ARG A 206 -27.78 17.91 -42.27
CA ARG A 206 -26.84 18.29 -43.34
C ARG A 206 -26.55 19.81 -43.38
N SER A 207 -27.53 20.66 -43.07
CA SER A 207 -27.37 22.11 -43.03
C SER A 207 -26.35 22.60 -42.00
N ASN A 208 -26.16 21.84 -40.92
CA ASN A 208 -25.22 22.20 -39.85
C ASN A 208 -23.75 21.98 -40.25
N LEU A 209 -23.46 21.30 -41.37
CA LEU A 209 -22.10 21.06 -41.86
C LEU A 209 -21.35 22.33 -42.25
N GLN A 210 -22.06 23.44 -42.51
CA GLN A 210 -21.45 24.72 -42.85
C GLN A 210 -20.94 25.50 -41.63
N ASN A 211 -21.38 25.16 -40.41
CA ASN A 211 -20.88 25.74 -39.16
C ASN A 211 -19.73 24.87 -38.62
N VAL A 212 -18.50 25.17 -39.05
CA VAL A 212 -17.33 24.26 -39.03
C VAL A 212 -16.56 24.22 -37.70
N SER A 213 -16.96 24.95 -36.65
CA SER A 213 -16.17 25.03 -35.41
C SER A 213 -16.27 23.81 -34.48
N SER A 214 -17.17 22.86 -34.74
CA SER A 214 -17.51 21.78 -33.78
C SER A 214 -16.91 20.41 -34.11
N LEU A 215 -16.09 20.29 -35.17
CA LEU A 215 -15.70 19.00 -35.76
C LEU A 215 -14.23 18.60 -35.53
N GLU A 216 -13.43 19.42 -34.87
CA GLU A 216 -12.01 19.12 -34.57
C GLU A 216 -11.82 17.89 -33.66
N HIS A 217 -12.85 17.50 -32.92
CA HIS A 217 -12.83 16.34 -32.02
C HIS A 217 -13.15 15.01 -32.70
N ILE A 218 -13.62 15.00 -33.95
CA ILE A 218 -13.94 13.77 -34.66
C ILE A 218 -12.73 13.35 -35.50
N ASN A 219 -12.30 12.10 -35.36
CA ASN A 219 -11.13 11.55 -36.06
C ASN A 219 -11.43 11.27 -37.55
N ILE A 220 -11.81 12.30 -38.30
CA ILE A 220 -12.07 12.26 -39.74
C ILE A 220 -10.97 13.05 -40.44
N ASP A 221 -10.35 12.45 -41.45
CA ASP A 221 -9.39 13.13 -42.32
C ASP A 221 -10.01 14.41 -42.93
N GLU A 222 -9.29 15.53 -42.87
CA GLU A 222 -9.76 16.83 -43.39
C GLU A 222 -10.19 16.78 -44.86
N ARG A 223 -9.55 15.92 -45.65
CA ARG A 223 -9.91 15.68 -47.07
C ARG A 223 -11.30 15.06 -47.21
N LEU A 224 -11.60 14.04 -46.39
CA LEU A 224 -12.91 13.40 -46.39
C LEU A 224 -13.98 14.39 -45.93
N LEU A 225 -13.68 15.25 -44.96
CA LEU A 225 -14.61 16.28 -44.49
C LEU A 225 -14.96 17.30 -45.59
N GLN A 226 -13.99 17.72 -46.39
CA GLN A 226 -14.23 18.61 -47.54
C GLN A 226 -15.10 17.93 -48.60
N GLU A 227 -14.83 16.67 -48.92
CA GLU A 227 -15.67 15.87 -49.83
C GLU A 227 -17.12 15.77 -49.32
N LEU A 228 -17.29 15.53 -48.02
CA LEU A 228 -18.62 15.40 -47.41
C LEU A 228 -19.42 16.71 -47.43
N LYS A 229 -18.76 17.88 -47.33
CA LYS A 229 -19.43 19.19 -47.48
C LYS A 229 -20.00 19.37 -48.88
N VAL A 230 -19.22 19.04 -49.91
CA VAL A 230 -19.67 19.08 -51.31
C VAL A 230 -20.83 18.10 -51.53
N LEU A 231 -20.71 16.88 -50.99
CA LEU A 231 -21.76 15.87 -51.11
C LEU A 231 -23.03 16.22 -50.36
N ALA A 232 -22.95 16.98 -49.26
CA ALA A 232 -24.12 17.42 -48.51
C ALA A 232 -24.97 18.43 -49.29
N GLU A 233 -24.35 19.29 -50.10
CA GLU A 233 -25.04 20.26 -50.97
C GLU A 233 -25.75 19.57 -52.16
N SER A 234 -25.19 18.47 -52.65
CA SER A 234 -25.75 17.71 -53.79
C SER A 234 -26.48 16.42 -53.40
N SER A 235 -26.80 16.22 -52.11
CA SER A 235 -27.28 14.94 -51.60
C SER A 235 -28.73 14.65 -52.03
N MET A 236 -29.00 13.39 -52.40
CA MET A 236 -30.34 12.94 -52.79
C MET A 236 -31.23 12.52 -51.61
N GLY A 237 -30.75 12.61 -50.37
CA GLY A 237 -31.50 12.18 -49.18
C GLY A 237 -32.64 13.13 -48.79
N SER A 238 -33.63 12.60 -48.08
CA SER A 238 -34.81 13.36 -47.61
C SER A 238 -34.50 14.18 -46.37
N GLU A 239 -35.21 15.29 -46.14
CA GLU A 239 -35.13 16.00 -44.87
C GLU A 239 -35.84 15.23 -43.76
N LEU A 240 -35.20 15.13 -42.59
CA LEU A 240 -35.77 14.49 -41.40
C LEU A 240 -36.39 15.53 -40.48
N SER A 241 -37.40 15.14 -39.70
CA SER A 241 -37.96 16.01 -38.68
C SER A 241 -36.99 16.19 -37.51
N LEU A 242 -37.13 17.28 -36.76
CA LEU A 242 -36.27 17.53 -35.59
C LEU A 242 -36.43 16.43 -34.52
N ALA A 243 -37.64 15.88 -34.35
CA ALA A 243 -37.91 14.79 -33.43
C ALA A 243 -37.18 13.50 -33.83
N ASP A 244 -37.17 13.16 -35.13
CA ASP A 244 -36.46 11.98 -35.63
C ASP A 244 -34.95 12.12 -35.44
N ILE A 245 -34.42 13.33 -35.61
CA ILE A 245 -32.99 13.62 -35.41
C ILE A 245 -32.61 13.54 -33.94
N GLU A 246 -33.45 14.00 -33.03
CA GLU A 246 -33.24 13.80 -31.59
C GLU A 246 -33.17 12.31 -31.25
N CYS A 247 -34.09 11.48 -31.78
CA CYS A 247 -34.02 10.03 -31.61
C CYS A 247 -32.72 9.43 -32.18
N LEU A 248 -32.28 9.87 -33.36
CA LEU A 248 -31.01 9.41 -33.95
C LEU A 248 -29.79 9.84 -33.12
N LYS A 249 -29.83 11.02 -32.51
CA LYS A 249 -28.80 11.49 -31.58
C LYS A 249 -28.78 10.67 -30.30
N GLU A 250 -29.93 10.29 -29.75
CA GLU A 250 -30.00 9.38 -28.59
C GLU A 250 -29.39 8.01 -28.89
N VAL A 251 -29.74 7.42 -30.04
CA VAL A 251 -29.17 6.14 -30.50
C VAL A 251 -27.66 6.27 -30.72
N SER A 252 -27.21 7.36 -31.34
CA SER A 252 -25.79 7.64 -31.55
C SER A 252 -25.03 7.76 -30.24
N ASN A 253 -25.57 8.51 -29.27
CA ASN A 253 -25.00 8.62 -27.92
C ASN A 253 -24.93 7.25 -27.24
N ARG A 254 -25.96 6.41 -27.41
CA ARG A 254 -25.95 5.05 -26.88
C ARG A 254 -24.82 4.21 -27.50
N VAL A 255 -24.65 4.24 -28.81
CA VAL A 255 -23.55 3.54 -29.51
C VAL A 255 -22.18 4.02 -29.02
N VAL A 256 -21.96 5.33 -28.89
CA VAL A 256 -20.71 5.89 -28.35
C VAL A 256 -20.47 5.43 -26.91
N SER A 257 -21.51 5.45 -26.05
CA SER A 257 -21.39 4.98 -24.66
C SER A 257 -21.02 3.49 -24.57
N LEU A 258 -21.56 2.65 -25.47
CA LEU A 258 -21.25 1.22 -25.51
C LEU A 258 -19.82 0.97 -26.00
N PHE A 259 -19.34 1.75 -26.97
CA PHE A 259 -17.94 1.72 -27.41
C PHE A 259 -16.98 2.13 -26.29
N GLN A 260 -17.29 3.19 -25.54
CA GLN A 260 -16.50 3.61 -24.37
C GLN A 260 -16.48 2.53 -23.28
N TYR A 261 -17.64 1.95 -22.97
CA TYR A 261 -17.76 0.88 -22.00
C TYR A 261 -16.98 -0.38 -22.44
N LYS A 262 -17.00 -0.71 -23.73
CA LYS A 262 -16.17 -1.78 -24.30
C LYS A 262 -14.68 -1.53 -24.07
N MET A 263 -14.19 -0.31 -24.25
CA MET A 263 -12.78 0.03 -23.99
C MET A 263 -12.43 -0.12 -22.51
N GLN A 264 -13.29 0.38 -21.61
CA GLN A 264 -13.13 0.20 -20.16
C GLN A 264 -13.14 -1.29 -19.77
N LEU A 265 -14.00 -2.10 -20.39
CA LEU A 265 -14.06 -3.54 -20.14
C LEU A 265 -12.79 -4.26 -20.63
N ALA A 266 -12.22 -3.83 -21.75
CA ALA A 266 -10.96 -4.36 -22.27
C ALA A 266 -9.78 -4.06 -21.33
N GLU A 267 -9.71 -2.84 -20.81
CA GLU A 267 -8.71 -2.45 -19.78
C GLU A 267 -8.90 -3.24 -18.48
N TYR A 268 -10.15 -3.39 -18.03
CA TYR A 268 -10.47 -4.24 -16.88
C TYR A 268 -10.02 -5.69 -17.09
N LEU A 269 -10.28 -6.25 -18.27
CA LEU A 269 -9.87 -7.61 -18.62
C LEU A 269 -8.35 -7.74 -18.65
N HIS A 270 -7.63 -6.76 -19.18
CA HIS A 270 -6.17 -6.69 -19.13
C HIS A 270 -5.66 -6.73 -17.68
N ALA A 271 -6.13 -5.82 -16.83
CA ALA A 271 -5.73 -5.78 -15.42
C ALA A 271 -6.05 -7.08 -14.67
N ARG A 272 -7.19 -7.71 -14.95
CA ARG A 272 -7.55 -9.01 -14.38
C ARG A 272 -6.68 -10.15 -14.89
N MET A 273 -6.38 -10.17 -16.19
CA MET A 273 -5.56 -11.21 -16.79
C MET A 273 -4.13 -11.18 -16.24
N GLN A 274 -3.55 -10.00 -16.04
CA GLN A 274 -2.22 -9.85 -15.43
C GLN A 274 -2.16 -10.38 -13.99
N LYS A 275 -3.27 -10.34 -13.24
CA LYS A 275 -3.35 -10.91 -11.88
C LYS A 275 -3.61 -12.41 -11.87
N ILE A 276 -4.42 -12.91 -12.80
CA ILE A 276 -4.92 -14.30 -12.81
C ILE A 276 -4.00 -15.23 -13.61
N ALA A 277 -3.58 -14.82 -14.80
CA ALA A 277 -2.76 -15.63 -15.70
C ALA A 277 -1.75 -14.78 -16.49
N PRO A 278 -0.76 -14.17 -15.82
CA PRO A 278 0.22 -13.27 -16.45
C PRO A 278 1.08 -13.97 -17.51
N ASN A 279 1.49 -15.22 -17.29
CA ASN A 279 2.34 -15.93 -18.25
C ASN A 279 1.57 -16.23 -19.54
N LEU A 280 0.31 -16.65 -19.42
CA LEU A 280 -0.56 -16.88 -20.56
C LEU A 280 -0.86 -15.58 -21.33
N ALA A 281 -1.10 -14.49 -20.59
CA ALA A 281 -1.31 -13.15 -21.15
C ALA A 281 -0.10 -12.68 -21.97
N HIS A 282 1.10 -12.85 -21.42
CA HIS A 282 2.33 -12.45 -22.10
C HIS A 282 2.57 -13.25 -23.39
N LEU A 283 2.24 -14.55 -23.39
CA LEU A 283 2.44 -15.41 -24.57
C LEU A 283 1.44 -15.14 -25.69
N LEU A 284 0.15 -15.00 -25.36
CA LEU A 284 -0.94 -14.99 -26.35
C LEU A 284 -1.62 -13.62 -26.53
N GLY A 285 -1.41 -12.69 -25.60
CA GLY A 285 -2.21 -11.47 -25.43
C GLY A 285 -3.42 -11.71 -24.54
N ASP A 286 -3.91 -10.65 -23.90
CA ASP A 286 -4.94 -10.74 -22.85
C ASP A 286 -6.26 -11.29 -23.39
N LEU A 287 -6.73 -10.78 -24.54
CA LEU A 287 -8.02 -11.18 -25.11
C LEU A 287 -8.03 -12.66 -25.53
N LEU A 288 -6.97 -13.13 -26.21
CA LEU A 288 -6.90 -14.52 -26.66
C LEU A 288 -6.71 -15.48 -25.47
N GLY A 289 -5.90 -15.10 -24.48
CA GLY A 289 -5.77 -15.85 -23.23
C GLY A 289 -7.10 -15.96 -22.49
N ALA A 290 -7.84 -14.85 -22.38
CA ALA A 290 -9.16 -14.81 -21.75
C ALA A 290 -10.16 -15.72 -22.45
N LYS A 291 -10.21 -15.67 -23.79
CA LYS A 291 -11.10 -16.52 -24.57
C LYS A 291 -10.79 -18.00 -24.41
N LEU A 292 -9.52 -18.40 -24.28
CA LEU A 292 -9.15 -19.79 -24.00
C LEU A 292 -9.59 -20.24 -22.60
N ILE A 293 -9.40 -19.39 -21.58
CA ILE A 293 -9.87 -19.67 -20.22
C ILE A 293 -11.40 -19.82 -20.21
N ALA A 294 -12.10 -18.93 -20.91
CA ALA A 294 -13.55 -18.95 -20.99
C ALA A 294 -14.08 -20.21 -21.69
N HIS A 295 -13.51 -20.57 -22.84
CA HIS A 295 -13.92 -21.76 -23.59
C HIS A 295 -13.64 -23.07 -22.82
N SER A 296 -12.60 -23.10 -21.99
CA SER A 296 -12.30 -24.26 -21.14
C SER A 296 -13.09 -24.28 -19.83
N GLY A 297 -13.92 -23.27 -19.56
CA GLY A 297 -14.75 -23.17 -18.36
C GLY A 297 -13.95 -22.91 -17.08
N GLY A 298 -12.79 -22.24 -17.20
CA GLY A 298 -11.92 -21.88 -16.07
C GLY A 298 -10.44 -22.19 -16.34
N LEU A 299 -9.56 -21.47 -15.62
CA LEU A 299 -8.11 -21.55 -15.76
C LEU A 299 -7.59 -22.93 -15.31
N LEU A 300 -8.14 -23.47 -14.23
CA LEU A 300 -7.76 -24.78 -13.71
C LEU A 300 -8.19 -25.92 -14.65
N ASN A 301 -9.31 -25.77 -15.35
CA ASN A 301 -9.75 -26.72 -16.38
C ASN A 301 -8.86 -26.63 -17.61
N LEU A 302 -8.48 -25.42 -18.04
CA LEU A 302 -7.50 -25.21 -19.11
C LEU A 302 -6.14 -25.86 -18.77
N ALA A 303 -5.65 -25.71 -17.53
CA ALA A 303 -4.39 -26.30 -17.09
C ALA A 303 -4.37 -27.84 -17.16
N LYS A 304 -5.52 -28.48 -16.89
CA LYS A 304 -5.70 -29.94 -16.96
C LYS A 304 -5.74 -30.45 -18.39
N GLN A 305 -6.09 -29.62 -19.37
CA GLN A 305 -6.16 -30.06 -20.77
C GLN A 305 -4.76 -30.33 -21.35
N PRO A 306 -4.61 -31.33 -22.22
CA PRO A 306 -3.36 -31.56 -22.94
C PRO A 306 -3.18 -30.51 -24.04
N ALA A 307 -1.92 -30.23 -24.40
CA ALA A 307 -1.60 -29.21 -25.40
C ALA A 307 -2.23 -29.47 -26.78
N SER A 308 -2.46 -30.74 -27.15
CA SER A 308 -3.16 -31.10 -28.38
C SER A 308 -4.63 -30.65 -28.38
N THR A 309 -5.29 -30.67 -27.23
CA THR A 309 -6.65 -30.13 -27.07
C THR A 309 -6.61 -28.60 -27.13
N VAL A 310 -5.67 -27.97 -26.41
CA VAL A 310 -5.49 -26.51 -26.44
C VAL A 310 -5.25 -25.98 -27.87
N GLN A 311 -4.53 -26.75 -28.71
CA GLN A 311 -4.30 -26.42 -30.11
C GLN A 311 -5.60 -26.30 -30.94
N LEU A 312 -6.61 -27.09 -30.59
CA LEU A 312 -7.85 -27.27 -31.37
C LEU A 312 -9.09 -26.64 -30.73
N LEU A 313 -8.93 -25.97 -29.57
CA LEU A 313 -10.01 -25.25 -28.90
C LEU A 313 -10.67 -24.24 -29.86
N GLY A 314 -12.01 -24.24 -29.88
CA GLY A 314 -12.84 -23.46 -30.80
C GLY A 314 -13.02 -24.06 -32.22
N ALA A 315 -12.32 -25.13 -32.58
CA ALA A 315 -12.51 -25.86 -33.85
C ALA A 315 -13.16 -27.25 -33.66
N GLU A 316 -13.83 -27.47 -32.53
CA GLU A 316 -14.36 -28.77 -32.10
C GLU A 316 -15.39 -29.34 -33.07
N LYS A 317 -16.32 -28.52 -33.56
CA LYS A 317 -17.31 -28.95 -34.58
C LYS A 317 -16.62 -29.48 -35.83
N ALA A 318 -15.59 -28.79 -36.31
CA ALA A 318 -14.82 -29.21 -37.48
C ALA A 318 -13.98 -30.47 -37.19
N LEU A 319 -13.39 -30.56 -36.00
CA LEU A 319 -12.65 -31.74 -35.54
C LEU A 319 -13.54 -32.99 -35.49
N PHE A 320 -14.70 -32.92 -34.82
CA PHE A 320 -15.60 -34.06 -34.70
C PHE A 320 -16.20 -34.45 -36.05
N ARG A 321 -16.49 -33.48 -36.93
CA ARG A 321 -16.92 -33.76 -38.30
C ARG A 321 -15.82 -34.48 -39.10
N ALA A 322 -14.57 -34.04 -38.98
CA ALA A 322 -13.43 -34.66 -39.65
C ALA A 322 -13.19 -36.10 -39.16
N LEU A 323 -13.27 -36.32 -37.84
CA LEU A 323 -13.13 -37.65 -37.25
C LEU A 323 -14.25 -38.60 -37.69
N LYS A 324 -15.51 -38.15 -37.70
CA LYS A 324 -16.66 -38.94 -38.18
C LYS A 324 -16.53 -39.31 -39.67
N SER A 325 -16.06 -38.37 -40.48
CA SER A 325 -15.88 -38.55 -41.94
C SER A 325 -14.53 -39.16 -42.33
N ARG A 326 -13.64 -39.47 -41.37
CA ARG A 326 -12.26 -39.91 -41.59
C ARG A 326 -11.46 -39.00 -42.53
N SER A 327 -11.73 -37.69 -42.48
CA SER A 327 -11.01 -36.66 -43.25
C SER A 327 -9.95 -35.96 -42.40
N ASN A 328 -9.17 -35.08 -43.04
CA ASN A 328 -8.09 -34.35 -42.35
C ASN A 328 -8.63 -33.45 -41.23
N THR A 329 -8.05 -33.59 -40.04
CA THR A 329 -8.41 -32.76 -38.88
C THR A 329 -7.91 -31.33 -39.03
N PRO A 330 -8.61 -30.35 -38.43
CA PRO A 330 -8.10 -28.98 -38.37
C PRO A 330 -6.76 -28.93 -37.64
N LYS A 331 -5.87 -28.03 -38.06
CA LYS A 331 -4.52 -27.87 -37.48
C LYS A 331 -4.44 -26.73 -36.45
N TYR A 332 -5.48 -25.92 -36.37
CA TYR A 332 -5.58 -24.77 -35.49
C TYR A 332 -7.05 -24.51 -35.17
N GLY A 333 -7.31 -24.04 -33.95
CA GLY A 333 -8.56 -23.41 -33.56
C GLY A 333 -8.35 -21.92 -33.30
N MET A 334 -8.72 -21.46 -32.10
CA MET A 334 -8.63 -20.05 -31.69
C MET A 334 -7.20 -19.50 -31.71
N LEU A 335 -6.19 -20.36 -31.51
CA LEU A 335 -4.77 -20.00 -31.59
C LEU A 335 -4.33 -19.52 -32.99
N TYR A 336 -5.16 -19.66 -34.02
CA TYR A 336 -4.89 -19.06 -35.33
C TYR A 336 -4.71 -17.54 -35.25
N HIS A 337 -5.40 -16.88 -34.31
CA HIS A 337 -5.33 -15.44 -34.09
C HIS A 337 -4.16 -14.99 -33.20
N ALA A 338 -3.36 -15.93 -32.68
CA ALA A 338 -2.18 -15.57 -31.90
C ALA A 338 -1.16 -14.87 -32.80
N LYS A 339 -0.56 -13.77 -32.33
CA LYS A 339 0.40 -12.96 -33.10
C LYS A 339 1.52 -13.80 -33.72
N LEU A 340 2.08 -14.74 -32.94
CA LEU A 340 3.13 -15.66 -33.37
C LEU A 340 2.70 -16.62 -34.50
N VAL A 341 1.44 -17.05 -34.51
CA VAL A 341 0.89 -17.95 -35.55
C VAL A 341 0.49 -17.15 -36.78
N ALA A 342 -0.07 -15.95 -36.60
CA ALA A 342 -0.48 -15.06 -37.68
C ALA A 342 0.72 -14.62 -38.54
N GLN A 343 1.87 -14.33 -37.92
CA GLN A 343 3.11 -13.93 -38.59
C GLN A 343 3.82 -15.09 -39.32
N ALA A 344 3.52 -16.35 -38.99
CA ALA A 344 4.15 -17.50 -39.62
C ALA A 344 3.65 -17.73 -41.05
N SER A 345 4.53 -18.24 -41.92
CA SER A 345 4.17 -18.62 -43.29
C SER A 345 3.12 -19.74 -43.31
N THR A 346 2.25 -19.76 -44.33
CA THR A 346 1.10 -20.69 -44.42
C THR A 346 1.47 -22.16 -44.26
N LYS A 347 2.65 -22.57 -44.75
CA LYS A 347 3.19 -23.93 -44.59
C LYS A 347 3.57 -24.27 -43.15
N LEU A 348 4.03 -23.27 -42.38
CA LEU A 348 4.53 -23.43 -41.02
C LEU A 348 3.49 -23.11 -39.94
N LYS A 349 2.37 -22.47 -40.28
CA LYS A 349 1.29 -22.10 -39.34
C LYS A 349 0.85 -23.26 -38.45
N GLY A 350 0.67 -24.47 -39.00
CA GLY A 350 0.29 -25.64 -38.21
C GLY A 350 1.37 -26.12 -37.22
N LYS A 351 2.66 -26.01 -37.59
CA LYS A 351 3.77 -26.32 -36.68
C LYS A 351 3.88 -25.26 -35.57
N MET A 352 3.74 -23.99 -35.93
CA MET A 352 3.77 -22.88 -34.98
C MET A 352 2.61 -22.97 -33.98
N ALA A 353 1.39 -23.25 -34.46
CA ALA A 353 0.21 -23.43 -33.60
C ALA A 353 0.43 -24.56 -32.56
N ARG A 354 1.10 -25.66 -32.94
CA ARG A 354 1.47 -26.74 -32.00
C ARG A 354 2.49 -26.29 -30.95
N ILE A 355 3.52 -25.53 -31.35
CA ILE A 355 4.54 -25.01 -30.42
C ILE A 355 3.89 -24.04 -29.43
N VAL A 356 3.08 -23.11 -29.94
CA VAL A 356 2.35 -22.13 -29.14
C VAL A 356 1.39 -22.84 -28.18
N ALA A 357 0.65 -23.86 -28.63
CA ALA A 357 -0.23 -24.63 -27.75
C ALA A 357 0.51 -25.35 -26.63
N ASN A 358 1.68 -25.94 -26.92
CA ASN A 358 2.53 -26.57 -25.91
C ASN A 358 2.99 -25.57 -24.85
N LYS A 359 3.41 -24.37 -25.27
CA LYS A 359 3.85 -23.31 -24.36
C LYS A 359 2.68 -22.69 -23.60
N ALA A 360 1.54 -22.50 -24.25
CA ALA A 360 0.32 -22.00 -23.62
C ALA A 360 -0.18 -22.96 -22.54
N ALA A 361 -0.16 -24.27 -22.78
CA ALA A 361 -0.52 -25.26 -21.77
C ALA A 361 0.44 -25.24 -20.56
N LEU A 362 1.74 -25.04 -20.79
CA LEU A 362 2.72 -24.87 -19.71
C LEU A 362 2.47 -23.58 -18.92
N CYS A 363 2.23 -22.46 -19.61
CA CYS A 363 1.92 -21.18 -18.97
C CYS A 363 0.64 -21.28 -18.14
N ALA A 364 -0.43 -21.86 -18.70
CA ALA A 364 -1.69 -22.05 -17.98
C ALA A 364 -1.52 -22.93 -16.72
N ARG A 365 -0.65 -23.95 -16.75
CA ARG A 365 -0.33 -24.76 -15.56
C ARG A 365 0.48 -23.99 -14.53
N ALA A 366 1.47 -23.22 -14.98
CA ALA A 366 2.25 -22.36 -14.10
C ALA A 366 1.37 -21.28 -13.45
N ASP A 367 0.44 -20.68 -14.19
CA ASP A 367 -0.49 -19.69 -13.68
C ASP A 367 -1.55 -20.29 -12.75
N ALA A 368 -2.09 -21.47 -13.08
CA ALA A 368 -3.14 -22.12 -12.27
C ALA A 368 -2.60 -22.74 -10.97
N CYS A 369 -1.42 -23.36 -11.03
CA CYS A 369 -0.84 -24.11 -9.91
C CYS A 369 0.31 -23.36 -9.22
N GLY A 370 0.83 -22.30 -9.83
CA GLY A 370 1.83 -21.45 -9.23
C GLY A 370 1.20 -20.65 -8.09
N ALA A 371 1.75 -20.83 -6.89
CA ALA A 371 1.64 -19.81 -5.87
C ALA A 371 2.79 -18.83 -6.13
N PRO A 372 2.57 -17.64 -6.74
CA PRO A 372 3.56 -16.59 -6.63
C PRO A 372 3.77 -16.33 -5.15
N GLU A 373 5.00 -16.51 -4.68
CA GLU A 373 5.39 -16.13 -3.34
C GLU A 373 5.36 -14.60 -3.31
N GLU A 374 4.41 -14.05 -2.56
CA GLU A 374 4.32 -12.60 -2.41
C GLU A 374 5.45 -12.13 -1.49
N CYS A 375 6.10 -11.02 -1.86
CA CYS A 375 7.06 -10.36 -1.00
C CYS A 375 6.37 -10.00 0.34
N ALA A 376 7.13 -9.97 1.43
CA ALA A 376 6.59 -9.54 2.72
C ALA A 376 5.94 -8.15 2.59
N LYS A 377 4.82 -7.91 3.31
CA LYS A 377 4.08 -6.65 3.22
C LYS A 377 5.04 -5.46 3.38
N GLY A 378 5.08 -4.56 2.39
CA GLY A 378 5.94 -3.37 2.36
C GLY A 378 7.37 -3.58 1.84
N THR A 379 7.68 -4.77 1.30
CA THR A 379 8.90 -5.08 0.53
C THR A 379 8.53 -5.29 -0.94
N VAL A 380 9.46 -5.02 -1.86
CA VAL A 380 9.21 -5.05 -3.31
C VAL A 380 10.41 -5.63 -4.04
N ASP A 381 10.14 -6.52 -4.99
CA ASP A 381 11.12 -6.94 -6.00
C ASP A 381 11.19 -5.91 -7.12
N PHE A 382 12.39 -5.41 -7.40
CA PHE A 382 12.62 -4.43 -8.46
C PHE A 382 12.97 -5.12 -9.78
N HIS A 383 12.31 -4.72 -10.86
CA HIS A 383 12.59 -5.25 -12.19
C HIS A 383 13.88 -4.67 -12.80
N PRO A 384 14.48 -5.31 -13.84
CA PRO A 384 15.74 -4.85 -14.41
C PRO A 384 15.77 -3.38 -14.84
N HIS A 385 14.68 -2.87 -15.45
CA HIS A 385 14.57 -1.47 -15.86
C HIS A 385 14.59 -0.51 -14.65
N GLU A 386 13.84 -0.85 -13.60
CA GLU A 386 13.83 -0.07 -12.36
C GLU A 386 15.20 -0.08 -11.68
N MET A 387 15.86 -1.24 -11.65
CA MET A 387 17.20 -1.37 -11.09
C MET A 387 18.25 -0.57 -11.85
N GLN A 388 18.12 -0.40 -13.17
CA GLN A 388 19.01 0.44 -13.96
C GLN A 388 18.88 1.92 -13.56
N LEU A 389 17.65 2.44 -13.46
CA LEU A 389 17.39 3.81 -13.00
C LEU A 389 17.91 4.02 -11.59
N ARG A 390 17.67 3.04 -10.70
CA ARG A 390 18.14 3.07 -9.32
C ARG A 390 19.65 3.12 -9.23
N SER A 391 20.33 2.27 -10.00
CA SER A 391 21.79 2.22 -10.03
C SER A 391 22.41 3.53 -10.55
N CYS A 392 21.74 4.22 -11.47
CA CYS A 392 22.19 5.53 -11.97
C CYS A 392 22.16 6.58 -10.85
N VAL A 393 21.03 6.73 -10.16
CA VAL A 393 20.89 7.71 -9.07
C VAL A 393 21.82 7.39 -7.90
N LEU A 394 21.93 6.11 -7.53
CA LEU A 394 22.85 5.68 -6.47
C LEU A 394 24.30 6.04 -6.80
N ARG A 395 24.70 5.93 -8.07
CA ARG A 395 26.02 6.33 -8.54
C ARG A 395 26.24 7.85 -8.45
N ASP A 396 25.25 8.64 -8.86
CA ASP A 396 25.33 10.11 -8.74
C ASP A 396 25.47 10.56 -7.27
N VAL A 397 24.72 9.93 -6.37
CA VAL A 397 24.83 10.17 -4.92
C VAL A 397 26.23 9.81 -4.41
N GLU A 398 26.73 8.62 -4.78
CA GLU A 398 28.05 8.17 -4.40
C GLU A 398 29.18 9.09 -4.91
N ASP A 399 29.09 9.54 -6.16
CA ASP A 399 30.06 10.46 -6.76
C ASP A 399 30.11 11.80 -6.00
N VAL A 400 28.95 12.34 -5.60
CA VAL A 400 28.89 13.55 -4.78
C VAL A 400 29.49 13.31 -3.40
N PHE A 401 29.16 12.20 -2.73
CA PHE A 401 29.74 11.88 -1.42
C PHE A 401 31.27 11.75 -1.48
N ARG A 402 31.81 11.11 -2.53
CA ARG A 402 33.27 11.03 -2.74
C ARG A 402 33.91 12.38 -3.03
N LEU A 403 33.23 13.25 -3.79
CA LEU A 403 33.70 14.61 -4.08
C LEU A 403 33.89 15.43 -2.79
N PHE A 404 33.02 15.24 -1.81
CA PHE A 404 33.14 15.85 -0.48
C PHE A 404 34.07 15.09 0.48
N GLY A 405 34.89 14.16 -0.05
CA GLY A 405 35.89 13.42 0.74
C GLY A 405 35.32 12.33 1.65
N GLY A 406 34.08 11.90 1.40
CA GLY A 406 33.46 10.80 2.12
C GLY A 406 34.14 9.46 1.84
N GLN A 407 34.35 8.68 2.90
CA GLN A 407 34.86 7.32 2.85
C GLN A 407 33.71 6.33 3.04
N ALA A 408 33.62 5.33 2.15
CA ALA A 408 32.60 4.30 2.24
C ALA A 408 32.81 3.43 3.48
N ILE A 409 31.76 3.21 4.25
CA ILE A 409 31.72 2.17 5.29
C ILE A 409 30.48 1.30 5.08
N ASP A 410 30.51 0.09 5.63
CA ASP A 410 29.32 -0.75 5.74
C ASP A 410 29.21 -1.36 7.13
N THR A 411 28.05 -1.18 7.74
CA THR A 411 27.70 -1.70 9.07
C THR A 411 26.74 -2.89 8.93
N PRO A 412 26.74 -3.83 9.88
CA PRO A 412 25.82 -4.97 9.86
C PRO A 412 24.35 -4.58 9.67
N VAL A 413 23.59 -5.45 9.00
CA VAL A 413 22.15 -5.25 8.76
C VAL A 413 21.32 -5.44 10.03
N PHE A 414 21.77 -6.32 10.93
CA PHE A 414 21.17 -6.53 12.25
C PHE A 414 22.17 -6.18 13.35
N GLU A 415 21.65 -5.64 14.44
CA GLU A 415 22.40 -5.18 15.60
C GLU A 415 21.83 -5.84 16.86
N LEU A 416 22.61 -5.83 17.94
CA LEU A 416 22.07 -6.21 19.25
C LEU A 416 20.95 -5.25 19.63
N LYS A 417 19.83 -5.77 20.12
CA LYS A 417 18.65 -4.96 20.49
C LYS A 417 19.00 -3.79 21.43
N LYS A 418 19.95 -4.02 22.34
CA LYS A 418 20.44 -2.98 23.28
C LYS A 418 21.11 -1.78 22.62
N VAL A 419 21.66 -1.93 21.41
CA VAL A 419 22.31 -0.85 20.66
C VAL A 419 21.26 0.16 20.17
N LEU A 420 20.10 -0.35 19.75
CA LEU A 420 19.02 0.46 19.17
C LEU A 420 18.00 0.95 20.22
N THR A 421 17.85 0.22 21.32
CA THR A 421 16.83 0.52 22.34
C THR A 421 17.10 1.87 23.01
N GLY A 422 16.06 2.71 23.10
CA GLY A 422 16.11 3.99 23.83
C GLY A 422 16.81 5.14 23.10
N LYS A 423 17.20 4.95 21.82
CA LYS A 423 17.81 6.01 20.99
C LYS A 423 16.80 6.75 20.13
N TYR A 424 15.65 6.15 19.86
CA TYR A 424 14.67 6.61 18.88
C TYR A 424 13.36 7.11 19.50
N GLY A 425 13.31 7.41 20.79
CA GLY A 425 12.09 7.88 21.45
C GLY A 425 10.87 6.99 21.17
N GLU A 426 9.77 7.60 20.73
CA GLU A 426 8.52 6.91 20.35
C GLU A 426 8.69 5.95 19.15
N ASP A 427 9.63 6.23 18.26
CA ASP A 427 9.89 5.44 17.04
C ASP A 427 10.57 4.10 17.33
N SER A 428 11.06 3.87 18.56
CA SER A 428 11.59 2.58 19.00
C SER A 428 10.59 1.42 18.80
N LYS A 429 9.29 1.71 18.75
CA LYS A 429 8.21 0.72 18.50
C LYS A 429 8.21 0.19 17.07
N LEU A 430 8.84 0.90 16.14
CA LEU A 430 8.87 0.59 14.71
C LEU A 430 10.04 -0.33 14.33
N ILE A 431 10.89 -0.72 15.28
CA ILE A 431 12.04 -1.59 15.04
C ILE A 431 11.56 -3.05 14.84
N TYR A 432 12.17 -3.75 13.89
CA TYR A 432 11.99 -5.20 13.73
C TYR A 432 12.90 -5.96 14.69
N ASP A 433 12.29 -6.64 15.66
CA ASP A 433 12.99 -7.61 16.50
C ASP A 433 13.10 -8.95 15.77
N LEU A 434 14.28 -9.56 15.83
CA LEU A 434 14.57 -10.87 15.26
C LEU A 434 14.44 -11.93 16.35
N LYS A 435 13.82 -13.06 15.99
CA LYS A 435 13.79 -14.25 16.85
C LYS A 435 14.95 -15.14 16.45
N ASP A 436 16.08 -14.98 17.14
CA ASP A 436 17.25 -15.83 16.92
C ASP A 436 17.02 -17.26 17.41
N GLN A 437 17.66 -18.24 16.76
CA GLN A 437 17.62 -19.65 17.14
C GLN A 437 18.44 -19.92 18.40
N GLY A 438 19.50 -19.14 18.65
CA GLY A 438 20.36 -19.19 19.84
C GLY A 438 19.86 -18.33 21.01
N GLY A 439 18.75 -17.62 20.86
CA GLY A 439 18.16 -16.76 21.89
C GLY A 439 18.82 -15.39 22.04
N GLU A 440 19.74 -15.02 21.16
CA GLU A 440 20.32 -13.67 21.17
C GLU A 440 19.27 -12.63 20.74
N MET A 441 19.15 -11.55 21.51
CA MET A 441 18.17 -10.50 21.23
C MET A 441 18.70 -9.54 20.16
N LEU A 442 18.38 -9.83 18.90
CA LEU A 442 18.79 -9.08 17.72
C LEU A 442 17.63 -8.24 17.16
N SER A 443 17.96 -7.15 16.48
CA SER A 443 17.01 -6.29 15.79
C SER A 443 17.59 -5.79 14.47
N LEU A 444 16.76 -5.57 13.43
CA LEU A 444 17.21 -4.95 12.18
C LEU A 444 17.52 -3.47 12.40
N ARG A 445 18.50 -2.94 11.65
CA ARG A 445 18.86 -1.52 11.69
C ARG A 445 17.69 -0.63 11.22
N TYR A 446 17.37 0.37 12.05
CA TYR A 446 16.30 1.34 11.79
C TYR A 446 16.76 2.49 10.87
N ASP A 447 18.02 2.89 11.04
CA ASP A 447 18.76 3.88 10.25
C ASP A 447 20.23 3.44 10.06
N LEU A 448 21.06 4.30 9.46
CA LEU A 448 22.50 4.08 9.34
C LEU A 448 23.32 4.94 10.33
N THR A 449 22.70 5.87 11.07
CA THR A 449 23.37 6.80 11.98
C THR A 449 23.73 6.15 13.32
N VAL A 450 22.81 5.42 13.96
CA VAL A 450 23.11 4.72 15.23
C VAL A 450 24.13 3.58 15.05
N PRO A 451 24.04 2.74 14.00
CA PRO A 451 25.10 1.79 13.68
C PRO A 451 26.46 2.45 13.44
N PHE A 452 26.49 3.64 12.82
CA PHE A 452 27.72 4.42 12.64
C PHE A 452 28.29 4.91 13.99
N ALA A 453 27.45 5.37 14.91
CA ALA A 453 27.89 5.77 16.24
C ALA A 453 28.51 4.59 17.01
N ARG A 454 27.92 3.40 16.93
CA ARG A 454 28.50 2.15 17.47
C ARG A 454 29.82 1.81 16.77
N TYR A 455 29.89 1.94 15.45
CA TYR A 455 31.10 1.67 14.68
C TYR A 455 32.27 2.55 15.14
N CYS A 456 32.04 3.86 15.29
CA CYS A 456 33.05 4.79 15.80
C CYS A 456 33.52 4.41 17.20
N ALA A 457 32.59 4.06 18.08
CA ALA A 457 32.92 3.65 19.44
C ALA A 457 33.73 2.35 19.50
N THR A 458 33.40 1.38 18.65
CA THR A 458 34.05 0.05 18.63
C THR A 458 35.47 0.13 18.09
N HIS A 459 35.71 0.98 17.08
CA HIS A 459 36.99 1.10 16.39
C HIS A 459 37.80 2.32 16.84
N ALA A 460 37.35 3.03 17.87
CA ALA A 460 37.97 4.27 18.38
C ALA A 460 38.22 5.30 17.26
N VAL A 461 37.25 5.47 16.36
CA VAL A 461 37.36 6.45 15.26
C VAL A 461 37.07 7.84 15.82
N GLU A 462 38.11 8.68 15.81
CA GLU A 462 38.01 10.04 16.35
C GLU A 462 37.74 11.09 15.26
N LYS A 463 38.07 10.81 13.99
CA LYS A 463 37.82 11.71 12.88
C LYS A 463 37.54 10.94 11.59
N ILE A 464 36.38 11.15 11.00
CA ILE A 464 36.00 10.54 9.72
C ILE A 464 34.95 11.38 8.99
N ARG A 465 35.09 11.48 7.67
CA ARG A 465 33.99 11.82 6.76
C ARG A 465 33.56 10.51 6.14
N ARG A 466 32.34 10.05 6.44
CA ARG A 466 31.86 8.76 5.97
C ARG A 466 30.67 8.93 5.05
N TYR A 467 30.48 7.98 4.16
CA TYR A 467 29.17 7.72 3.58
C TYR A 467 28.80 6.25 3.68
N GLN A 468 27.50 5.97 3.74
CA GLN A 468 26.96 4.62 3.64
C GLN A 468 25.65 4.66 2.85
N ILE A 469 25.55 3.76 1.89
CA ILE A 469 24.35 3.57 1.07
C ILE A 469 23.85 2.16 1.37
N GLY A 470 22.68 2.05 1.97
CA GLY A 470 22.19 0.75 2.43
C GLY A 470 20.70 0.72 2.68
N LYS A 471 20.15 -0.49 2.75
CA LYS A 471 18.74 -0.70 3.10
C LYS A 471 18.52 -0.58 4.61
N VAL A 472 17.42 0.06 4.99
CA VAL A 472 16.95 0.20 6.38
C VAL A 472 15.53 -0.35 6.50
N TYR A 473 15.15 -0.73 7.72
CA TYR A 473 13.92 -1.48 7.97
C TYR A 473 13.06 -0.80 9.03
N ARG A 474 11.82 -0.45 8.67
CA ARG A 474 10.87 0.22 9.57
C ARG A 474 9.51 -0.45 9.50
N ARG A 475 8.90 -0.76 10.65
CA ARG A 475 7.56 -1.39 10.74
C ARG A 475 6.41 -0.41 10.50
N ASP A 476 6.62 0.54 9.60
CA ASP A 476 5.59 1.48 9.20
C ASP A 476 4.42 0.79 8.49
N GLU A 477 3.26 1.45 8.51
CA GLU A 477 2.16 1.04 7.63
C GLU A 477 2.53 1.41 6.19
N PRO A 478 2.70 0.42 5.29
CA PRO A 478 3.26 0.67 3.98
C PRO A 478 2.26 1.44 3.12
N GLN A 479 2.74 2.51 2.49
CA GLN A 479 2.00 3.31 1.52
C GLN A 479 2.82 3.29 0.23
N VAL A 480 2.72 2.18 -0.50
CA VAL A 480 3.49 1.95 -1.75
C VAL A 480 3.22 3.06 -2.76
N ALA A 481 1.96 3.44 -2.90
CA ALA A 481 1.52 4.59 -3.71
C ALA A 481 1.97 5.96 -3.15
N LYS A 482 2.77 6.02 -2.07
CA LYS A 482 3.44 7.21 -1.53
C LYS A 482 4.95 7.03 -1.37
N GLY A 483 5.53 5.93 -1.88
CA GLY A 483 6.95 5.62 -1.73
C GLY A 483 7.37 5.28 -0.30
N ARG A 484 6.43 4.89 0.57
CA ARG A 484 6.71 4.48 1.95
C ARG A 484 6.70 2.95 2.06
N PHE A 485 7.90 2.39 2.10
CA PHE A 485 8.14 0.96 2.22
C PHE A 485 8.60 0.58 3.63
N ARG A 486 8.57 -0.71 3.94
CA ARG A 486 9.13 -1.25 5.19
C ARG A 486 10.61 -1.62 5.05
N GLU A 487 11.06 -1.79 3.82
CA GLU A 487 12.46 -1.94 3.42
C GLU A 487 12.75 -0.90 2.33
N PHE A 488 13.74 -0.05 2.54
CA PHE A 488 14.08 0.99 1.58
C PHE A 488 15.53 1.45 1.69
N TYR A 489 16.05 2.06 0.63
CA TYR A 489 17.41 2.62 0.62
C TYR A 489 17.48 3.98 1.34
N GLN A 490 18.49 4.08 2.20
CA GLN A 490 18.93 5.32 2.83
C GLN A 490 20.38 5.59 2.41
N CYS A 491 20.70 6.86 2.17
CA CYS A 491 22.06 7.30 1.83
C CYS A 491 22.51 8.33 2.85
N ASP A 492 23.42 7.91 3.72
CA ASP A 492 23.93 8.74 4.80
C ASP A 492 25.31 9.30 4.45
N PHE A 493 25.53 10.57 4.80
CA PHE A 493 26.84 11.20 4.84
C PHE A 493 27.02 11.87 6.20
N ASP A 494 28.14 11.60 6.86
CA ASP A 494 28.41 12.14 8.20
C ASP A 494 29.84 12.62 8.34
N ILE A 495 29.99 13.71 9.08
CA ILE A 495 31.26 14.28 9.50
C ILE A 495 31.34 14.09 11.01
N ALA A 496 32.24 13.22 11.45
CA ALA A 496 32.51 12.99 12.87
C ALA A 496 33.96 13.40 13.20
N GLY A 497 34.13 14.03 14.35
CA GLY A 497 35.43 14.35 14.93
C GLY A 497 35.64 15.81 15.30
N PRO A 498 36.73 16.12 16.02
CA PRO A 498 37.00 17.46 16.52
C PRO A 498 37.22 18.43 15.36
N GLY A 499 36.47 19.54 15.39
CA GLY A 499 36.50 20.58 14.38
C GLY A 499 35.57 21.73 14.75
N ASP A 500 35.66 22.81 13.99
CA ASP A 500 34.72 23.93 14.10
C ASP A 500 33.31 23.48 13.68
N ALA A 501 32.31 23.71 14.55
CA ALA A 501 30.95 23.26 14.33
C ALA A 501 30.32 23.92 13.10
N LEU A 502 30.57 25.23 12.93
CA LEU A 502 30.07 26.00 11.80
C LEU A 502 30.56 25.44 10.47
N THR A 503 31.86 25.13 10.37
CA THR A 503 32.45 24.55 9.16
C THR A 503 31.79 23.23 8.78
N ALA A 504 31.62 22.31 9.72
CA ALA A 504 31.02 21.01 9.45
C ALA A 504 29.52 21.11 9.10
N ASP A 505 28.79 22.00 9.78
CA ASP A 505 27.37 22.26 9.52
C ASP A 505 27.16 22.88 8.13
N ALA A 506 28.00 23.85 7.75
CA ALA A 506 27.99 24.45 6.43
C ALA A 506 28.37 23.45 5.32
N GLU A 507 29.37 22.59 5.56
CA GLU A 507 29.81 21.55 4.62
C GLU A 507 28.67 20.57 4.30
N ILE A 508 27.95 20.08 5.32
CA ILE A 508 26.82 19.16 5.14
C ILE A 508 25.63 19.82 4.45
N LEU A 509 25.26 21.05 4.81
CA LEU A 509 24.18 21.76 4.13
C LEU A 509 24.54 22.03 2.66
N ARG A 510 25.79 22.41 2.38
CA ARG A 510 26.25 22.62 1.00
C ARG A 510 26.23 21.33 0.20
N LEU A 511 26.65 20.21 0.81
CA LEU A 511 26.57 18.89 0.22
C LEU A 511 25.13 18.52 -0.14
N LEU A 512 24.19 18.68 0.79
CA LEU A 512 22.77 18.41 0.56
C LEU A 512 22.22 19.24 -0.60
N ILE A 513 22.47 20.56 -0.59
CA ILE A 513 22.01 21.47 -1.65
C ILE A 513 22.62 21.06 -2.99
N PHE A 514 23.94 20.83 -3.03
CA PHE A 514 24.63 20.44 -4.26
C PHE A 514 24.13 19.10 -4.82
N LEU A 515 23.87 18.14 -3.94
CA LEU A 515 23.30 16.84 -4.30
C LEU A 515 21.92 16.99 -4.94
N LEU A 516 21.04 17.79 -4.32
CA LEU A 516 19.70 18.05 -4.83
C LEU A 516 19.71 18.90 -6.12
N GLU A 517 20.64 19.85 -6.26
CA GLU A 517 20.88 20.61 -7.51
C GLU A 517 21.28 19.68 -8.65
N ARG A 518 22.20 18.75 -8.41
CA ARG A 518 22.62 17.74 -9.41
C ARG A 518 21.45 16.84 -9.83
N MET A 519 20.54 16.54 -8.91
CA MET A 519 19.34 15.75 -9.19
C MET A 519 18.12 16.59 -9.59
N GLN A 520 18.22 17.92 -9.72
CA GLN A 520 17.07 18.81 -9.86
C GLN A 520 16.20 18.47 -11.08
N ARG A 521 16.82 18.01 -12.19
CA ARG A 521 16.10 17.53 -13.38
C ARG A 521 15.09 16.42 -13.05
N PHE A 522 15.40 15.61 -12.04
CA PHE A 522 14.62 14.46 -11.62
C PHE A 522 13.64 14.82 -10.50
N VAL A 523 14.10 15.56 -9.48
CA VAL A 523 13.31 15.80 -8.26
C VAL A 523 12.41 17.03 -8.36
N GLY A 524 12.71 17.98 -9.26
CA GLY A 524 12.02 19.27 -9.35
C GLY A 524 12.60 20.32 -8.40
N ASP A 525 11.84 21.38 -8.14
CA ASP A 525 12.27 22.42 -7.20
C ASP A 525 12.15 21.94 -5.75
N PHE A 526 13.09 22.38 -4.91
CA PHE A 526 13.19 22.01 -3.52
C PHE A 526 13.54 23.20 -2.62
N CYS A 527 13.24 23.04 -1.33
CA CYS A 527 13.54 23.95 -0.23
C CYS A 527 14.22 23.17 0.89
N VAL A 528 15.22 23.76 1.53
CA VAL A 528 15.88 23.22 2.73
C VAL A 528 15.46 24.07 3.92
N ARG A 529 14.76 23.43 4.85
CA ARG A 529 14.33 24.00 6.12
C ARG A 529 15.40 23.73 7.17
N VAL A 530 15.75 24.74 7.96
CA VAL A 530 16.71 24.63 9.06
C VAL A 530 16.10 25.13 10.35
N ASN A 531 16.55 24.57 11.45
CA ASN A 531 16.24 24.99 12.80
C ASN A 531 17.42 24.64 13.73
N HIS A 532 17.39 25.12 14.97
CA HIS A 532 18.40 24.80 15.97
C HIS A 532 17.75 24.37 17.28
N ARG A 533 18.16 23.22 17.83
CA ARG A 533 17.53 22.65 19.03
C ARG A 533 17.50 23.60 20.23
N VAL A 534 18.63 24.25 20.53
CA VAL A 534 18.72 25.22 21.64
C VAL A 534 17.74 26.39 21.46
N LEU A 535 17.55 26.89 20.23
CA LEU A 535 16.60 27.97 19.97
C LEU A 535 15.15 27.48 20.12
N LEU A 536 14.86 26.27 19.66
CA LEU A 536 13.54 25.66 19.80
C LEU A 536 13.15 25.44 21.27
N GLU A 537 14.07 24.90 22.08
CA GLU A 537 13.89 24.73 23.53
C GLU A 537 13.62 26.07 24.23
N ALA A 538 14.40 27.10 23.89
CA ALA A 538 14.23 28.43 24.46
C ALA A 538 12.93 29.13 24.04
N LEU A 539 12.51 28.97 22.78
CA LEU A 539 11.23 29.47 22.28
C LEU A 539 10.05 28.81 22.99
N PHE A 540 10.12 27.50 23.24
CA PHE A 540 9.06 26.78 23.97
C PHE A 540 9.03 27.18 25.43
N ALA A 541 10.20 27.34 26.08
CA ALA A 541 10.29 27.83 27.45
C ALA A 541 9.69 29.25 27.57
N GLN A 542 9.94 30.12 26.59
CA GLN A 542 9.34 31.47 26.54
C GLN A 542 7.81 31.43 26.43
N ALA A 543 7.27 30.46 25.69
CA ALA A 543 5.81 30.27 25.58
C ALA A 543 5.19 29.67 26.86
N GLY A 544 6.00 29.25 27.84
CA GLY A 544 5.56 28.66 29.10
C GLY A 544 5.53 27.13 29.11
N VAL A 545 6.22 26.47 28.18
CA VAL A 545 6.37 25.00 28.17
C VAL A 545 7.39 24.58 29.21
N GLU A 546 7.01 23.69 30.13
CA GLU A 546 7.94 23.13 31.10
C GLU A 546 8.96 22.19 30.43
N PRO A 547 10.20 22.07 30.94
CA PRO A 547 11.23 21.19 30.36
C PRO A 547 10.78 19.74 30.19
N ALA A 548 9.97 19.22 31.13
CA ALA A 548 9.43 17.86 31.06
C ALA A 548 8.40 17.66 29.92
N GLN A 549 7.77 18.74 29.48
CA GLN A 549 6.75 18.75 28.43
C GLN A 549 7.33 19.02 27.04
N PHE A 550 8.60 19.41 26.93
CA PHE A 550 9.25 19.74 25.65
C PHE A 550 9.10 18.64 24.59
N GLN A 551 9.46 17.40 24.94
CA GLN A 551 9.40 16.25 24.02
C GLN A 551 7.96 15.94 23.57
N PRO A 552 6.98 15.83 24.48
CA PRO A 552 5.57 15.76 24.09
C PRO A 552 5.14 16.91 23.16
N VAL A 553 5.49 18.15 23.46
CA VAL A 553 5.08 19.31 22.64
C VAL A 553 5.70 19.26 21.25
N ALA A 554 7.01 19.02 21.15
CA ALA A 554 7.74 18.85 19.90
C ALA A 554 7.12 17.77 19.00
N SER A 555 6.78 16.61 19.57
CA SER A 555 6.11 15.49 18.87
C SER A 555 4.73 15.87 18.30
N SER A 556 3.97 16.77 18.94
CA SER A 556 2.71 17.26 18.37
C SER A 556 2.92 18.29 17.27
N ILE A 557 3.91 19.16 17.41
CA ILE A 557 4.23 20.21 16.42
C ILE A 557 4.73 19.58 15.12
N ASP A 558 5.48 18.48 15.17
CA ASP A 558 5.90 17.70 14.00
C ASP A 558 4.70 17.22 13.15
N LYS A 559 3.52 17.05 13.76
CA LYS A 559 2.31 16.62 13.04
C LYS A 559 1.68 17.73 12.20
N LEU A 560 2.13 18.99 12.30
CA LEU A 560 1.62 20.12 11.50
C LEU A 560 1.82 19.94 9.99
N ASP A 561 2.71 19.03 9.57
CA ASP A 561 2.84 18.65 8.15
C ASP A 561 1.60 17.90 7.61
N LYS A 562 0.80 17.30 8.51
CA LYS A 562 -0.36 16.46 8.15
C LYS A 562 -1.67 16.98 8.74
N LEU A 563 -1.61 17.53 9.94
CA LEU A 563 -2.74 18.00 10.72
C LEU A 563 -2.80 19.52 10.69
N SER A 564 -4.01 20.06 10.76
CA SER A 564 -4.23 21.48 10.96
C SER A 564 -3.80 21.93 12.36
N TRP A 565 -3.51 23.23 12.52
CA TRP A 565 -3.21 23.80 13.84
C TRP A 565 -4.29 23.50 14.88
N LYS A 566 -5.56 23.46 14.48
CA LYS A 566 -6.69 23.15 15.39
C LYS A 566 -6.57 21.75 15.98
N GLU A 567 -6.32 20.76 15.12
CA GLU A 567 -6.16 19.36 15.56
C GLU A 567 -4.93 19.18 16.45
N VAL A 568 -3.83 19.88 16.14
CA VAL A 568 -2.61 19.86 16.97
C VAL A 568 -2.83 20.55 18.32
N ALA A 569 -3.55 21.68 18.35
CA ALA A 569 -3.90 22.38 19.58
C ALA A 569 -4.81 21.54 20.48
N GLU A 570 -5.79 20.83 19.90
CA GLU A 570 -6.63 19.86 20.62
C GLU A 570 -5.80 18.70 21.20
N GLU A 571 -4.81 18.17 20.46
CA GLU A 571 -3.92 17.13 20.96
C GLU A 571 -3.06 17.64 22.14
N LEU A 572 -2.48 18.83 22.01
CA LEU A 572 -1.63 19.45 23.04
C LEU A 572 -2.40 19.66 24.35
N THR A 573 -3.63 20.15 24.25
CA THR A 573 -4.50 20.45 25.41
C THR A 573 -5.15 19.19 26.01
N CYS A 574 -5.87 18.42 25.20
CA CYS A 574 -6.70 17.31 25.68
C CYS A 574 -5.91 16.03 25.98
N VAL A 575 -4.81 15.77 25.26
CA VAL A 575 -4.05 14.52 25.39
C VAL A 575 -2.76 14.73 26.18
N LYS A 576 -2.02 15.79 25.88
CA LYS A 576 -0.70 16.05 26.47
C LYS A 576 -0.75 16.98 27.70
N GLY A 577 -1.91 17.55 28.00
CA GLY A 577 -2.14 18.32 29.23
C GLY A 577 -1.44 19.68 29.28
N VAL A 578 -1.19 20.28 28.11
CA VAL A 578 -0.60 21.62 28.03
C VAL A 578 -1.69 22.67 28.21
N ALA A 579 -1.41 23.72 29.01
CA ALA A 579 -2.36 24.80 29.27
C ALA A 579 -2.74 25.53 27.95
N ALA A 580 -4.01 25.92 27.80
CA ALA A 580 -4.50 26.55 26.57
C ALA A 580 -3.79 27.89 26.28
N GLU A 581 -3.43 28.62 27.32
CA GLU A 581 -2.68 29.87 27.24
C GLU A 581 -1.29 29.68 26.62
N VAL A 582 -0.61 28.58 26.97
CA VAL A 582 0.70 28.19 26.43
C VAL A 582 0.58 27.81 24.95
N VAL A 583 -0.49 27.11 24.57
CA VAL A 583 -0.73 26.72 23.16
C VAL A 583 -0.99 27.95 22.28
N GLU A 584 -1.76 28.94 22.74
CA GLU A 584 -1.96 30.19 22.00
C GLU A 584 -0.66 31.02 21.92
N ALA A 585 0.18 31.01 22.95
CA ALA A 585 1.50 31.66 22.94
C ALA A 585 2.50 30.99 21.97
N LEU A 586 2.40 29.67 21.77
CA LEU A 586 3.24 28.92 20.83
C LEU A 586 2.94 29.23 19.36
N ARG A 587 1.67 29.53 19.02
CA ARG A 587 1.22 29.73 17.64
C ARG A 587 2.04 30.76 16.82
N PRO A 588 2.26 32.00 17.28
CA PRO A 588 3.01 33.00 16.51
C PRO A 588 4.50 32.69 16.39
N LEU A 589 5.05 31.84 17.27
CA LEU A 589 6.47 31.44 17.25
C LEU A 589 6.72 30.31 16.25
N ILE A 590 5.78 29.37 16.12
CA ILE A 590 5.92 28.18 15.27
C ILE A 590 5.65 28.49 13.79
N LEU A 591 4.75 29.43 13.49
CA LEU A 591 4.35 29.76 12.11
C LEU A 591 5.33 30.67 11.35
N VAL A 592 6.54 30.87 11.88
CA VAL A 592 7.58 31.70 11.22
C VAL A 592 8.33 30.85 10.20
N LYS A 593 8.18 31.21 8.92
CA LYS A 593 8.89 30.61 7.78
C LYS A 593 9.48 31.71 6.92
N GLU A 594 10.73 32.06 7.19
CA GLU A 594 11.42 33.17 6.51
C GLU A 594 12.88 32.78 6.25
N PRO A 595 13.60 33.50 5.36
CA PRO A 595 15.03 33.34 5.20
C PRO A 595 15.77 33.49 6.53
N VAL A 596 16.87 32.75 6.70
CA VAL A 596 17.64 32.68 7.95
C VAL A 596 18.03 34.06 8.49
N SER A 597 18.42 34.99 7.61
CA SER A 597 18.79 36.36 7.97
C SER A 597 17.65 37.14 8.65
N ASN A 598 16.42 37.03 8.12
CA ASN A 598 15.26 37.74 8.65
C ASN A 598 14.82 37.17 10.00
N VAL A 599 14.82 35.83 10.13
CA VAL A 599 14.47 35.19 11.40
C VAL A 599 15.49 35.49 12.48
N CYS A 600 16.79 35.45 12.17
CA CYS A 600 17.83 35.81 13.16
C CYS A 600 17.66 37.26 13.65
N ALA A 601 17.34 38.21 12.75
CA ALA A 601 17.07 39.60 13.14
C ALA A 601 15.85 39.72 14.07
N ARG A 602 14.78 38.97 13.78
CA ARG A 602 13.55 38.95 14.58
C ARG A 602 13.74 38.28 15.94
N LEU A 603 14.43 37.15 15.99
CA LEU A 603 14.73 36.44 17.24
C LEU A 603 15.65 37.25 18.17
N ARG A 604 16.55 38.07 17.62
CA ARG A 604 17.36 39.00 18.41
C ARG A 604 16.57 40.15 19.06
N GLN A 605 15.36 40.44 18.61
CA GLN A 605 14.50 41.42 19.27
C GLN A 605 13.88 40.87 20.56
N ILE A 606 13.95 39.56 20.78
CA ILE A 606 13.41 38.90 21.96
C ILE A 606 14.45 38.93 23.08
N SER A 607 14.24 39.78 24.08
CA SER A 607 15.19 40.01 25.18
C SER A 607 15.55 38.74 25.97
N SER A 608 14.60 37.81 26.15
CA SER A 608 14.82 36.55 26.86
C SER A 608 15.74 35.58 26.13
N LEU A 609 15.78 35.61 24.80
CA LEU A 609 16.68 34.77 24.00
C LEU A 609 18.09 35.35 23.97
N VAL A 610 18.22 36.69 23.97
CA VAL A 610 19.53 37.36 23.93
C VAL A 610 20.24 37.34 25.28
N SER A 611 19.49 37.24 26.39
CA SER A 611 20.07 37.14 27.74
C SER A 611 20.72 35.79 28.05
N ASP A 612 20.35 34.73 27.33
CA ASP A 612 20.94 33.40 27.48
C ASP A 612 22.14 33.25 26.54
N ASP A 613 23.32 32.99 27.12
CA ASP A 613 24.58 32.82 26.39
C ASP A 613 24.50 31.69 25.35
N ALA A 614 23.78 30.60 25.63
CA ALA A 614 23.64 29.47 24.71
C ALA A 614 22.74 29.83 23.52
N CYS A 615 21.66 30.57 23.76
CA CYS A 615 20.76 31.05 22.73
C CYS A 615 21.44 32.09 21.83
N ARG A 616 22.22 33.01 22.41
CA ARG A 616 23.01 33.98 21.65
C ARG A 616 24.03 33.27 20.76
N ALA A 617 24.77 32.30 21.29
CA ALA A 617 25.72 31.50 20.50
C ALA A 617 25.02 30.75 19.35
N ALA A 618 23.83 30.19 19.60
CA ALA A 618 23.05 29.52 18.56
C ALA A 618 22.53 30.50 17.48
N LEU A 619 22.12 31.71 17.85
CA LEU A 619 21.71 32.75 16.89
C LEU A 619 22.88 33.21 16.02
N ASP A 620 24.04 33.44 16.64
CA ASP A 620 25.26 33.84 15.91
C ASP A 620 25.70 32.73 14.96
N HIS A 621 25.66 31.47 15.42
CA HIS A 621 25.93 30.31 14.57
C HIS A 621 24.96 30.23 13.38
N MET A 622 23.64 30.36 13.59
CA MET A 622 22.66 30.32 12.51
C MET A 622 22.83 31.48 11.51
N GLN A 623 23.18 32.68 11.98
CA GLN A 623 23.47 33.79 11.08
C GLN A 623 24.71 33.49 10.23
N GLN A 624 25.82 33.09 10.85
CA GLN A 624 27.06 32.75 10.15
C GLN A 624 26.84 31.60 9.15
N LEU A 625 26.00 30.63 9.48
CA LEU A 625 25.62 29.53 8.60
C LEU A 625 24.90 30.03 7.35
N GLY A 626 23.97 30.98 7.51
CA GLY A 626 23.28 31.63 6.39
C GLY A 626 24.20 32.45 5.48
N GLU A 627 25.25 33.04 6.05
CA GLU A 627 26.30 33.76 5.29
C GLU A 627 27.22 32.79 4.54
N CYS A 628 27.57 31.64 5.15
CA CYS A 628 28.43 30.62 4.54
C CYS A 628 27.73 29.80 3.44
N VAL A 629 26.41 29.65 3.54
CA VAL A 629 25.58 28.89 2.58
C VAL A 629 24.51 29.82 1.98
N PRO A 630 24.91 30.82 1.14
CA PRO A 630 23.98 31.78 0.58
C PRO A 630 23.12 31.09 -0.48
N SER A 631 21.90 30.69 -0.09
CA SER A 631 20.93 30.06 -0.97
C SER A 631 19.54 30.58 -0.68
N ALA A 632 18.85 31.05 -1.73
CA ALA A 632 17.42 31.41 -1.65
C ALA A 632 16.53 30.21 -1.30
N ARG A 633 17.07 28.99 -1.32
CA ARG A 633 16.37 27.75 -0.97
C ARG A 633 16.46 27.42 0.53
N LEU A 634 17.28 28.13 1.31
CA LEU A 634 17.49 27.89 2.74
C LEU A 634 16.54 28.75 3.60
N HIS A 635 15.61 28.12 4.30
CA HIS A 635 14.60 28.79 5.13
C HIS A 635 14.70 28.34 6.58
N PHE A 636 14.55 29.27 7.51
CA PHE A 636 14.42 28.92 8.93
C PHE A 636 12.95 28.59 9.21
N ASP A 637 12.67 27.41 9.77
CA ASP A 637 11.33 26.94 10.09
C ASP A 637 11.25 26.49 11.56
N CYS A 638 10.57 27.28 12.39
CA CYS A 638 10.38 26.96 13.81
C CYS A 638 9.48 25.74 14.03
N SER A 639 8.68 25.33 13.04
CA SER A 639 7.87 24.10 13.15
C SER A 639 8.71 22.84 12.96
N LEU A 640 9.96 22.95 12.49
CA LEU A 640 10.86 21.82 12.34
C LEU A 640 11.39 21.40 13.71
N ALA A 641 10.58 20.61 14.42
CA ALA A 641 10.96 19.91 15.65
C ALA A 641 11.41 18.46 15.37
N ARG A 642 11.40 18.06 14.10
CA ARG A 642 11.66 16.70 13.64
C ARG A 642 13.13 16.34 13.80
N GLY A 643 13.38 15.25 14.50
CA GLY A 643 14.71 14.70 14.56
C GLY A 643 14.93 14.03 15.89
N LEU A 644 15.14 12.72 15.82
CA LEU A 644 15.45 11.79 16.89
C LEU A 644 16.08 12.47 18.11
N ASP A 645 15.60 12.12 19.30
CA ASP A 645 15.90 12.74 20.61
C ASP A 645 17.39 13.01 20.90
N TYR A 646 18.29 12.45 20.10
CA TYR A 646 19.73 12.58 20.16
C TYR A 646 20.34 13.82 19.47
N TYR A 647 19.60 14.61 18.67
CA TYR A 647 20.20 15.82 18.07
C TYR A 647 20.55 16.86 19.13
N THR A 648 21.66 17.56 18.99
CA THR A 648 22.21 18.50 19.99
C THR A 648 22.27 19.95 19.51
N GLY A 649 22.13 20.21 18.20
CA GLY A 649 22.33 21.53 17.61
C GLY A 649 21.48 21.78 16.37
N LEU A 650 22.13 22.03 15.23
CA LEU A 650 21.48 22.22 13.92
C LEU A 650 20.58 21.02 13.57
N ILE A 651 19.39 21.31 13.07
CA ILE A 651 18.42 20.34 12.53
C ILE A 651 17.99 20.87 11.16
N PHE A 652 17.91 19.99 10.16
CA PHE A 652 17.49 20.40 8.82
C PHE A 652 16.75 19.31 8.06
N GLU A 653 15.92 19.75 7.12
CA GLU A 653 15.09 18.88 6.31
C GLU A 653 14.91 19.47 4.90
N ALA A 654 14.99 18.66 3.87
CA ALA A 654 14.73 19.07 2.50
C ALA A 654 13.37 18.56 2.02
N GLU A 655 12.59 19.44 1.41
CA GLU A 655 11.25 19.15 0.87
C GLU A 655 11.09 19.68 -0.55
N LEU A 656 10.12 19.14 -1.29
CA LEU A 656 9.85 19.53 -2.67
C LEU A 656 8.81 20.64 -2.75
N VAL A 657 9.11 21.63 -3.59
CA VAL A 657 8.33 22.85 -3.81
C VAL A 657 7.53 22.58 -5.08
N HIS A 658 6.23 22.27 -4.96
CA HIS A 658 5.24 22.03 -6.06
C HIS A 658 5.02 20.60 -6.57
N SER A 659 5.19 19.55 -5.77
CA SER A 659 4.58 18.26 -6.15
C SER A 659 3.08 18.30 -5.85
N GLU A 660 2.22 18.20 -6.88
CA GLU A 660 0.76 18.04 -6.76
C GLU A 660 0.38 16.90 -5.79
N THR A 661 1.27 15.93 -5.67
CA THR A 661 1.36 14.97 -4.59
C THR A 661 2.16 15.56 -3.42
N ARG A 662 1.56 15.78 -2.23
CA ARG A 662 2.29 16.12 -0.99
C ARG A 662 3.25 14.99 -0.56
N LEU A 663 4.37 14.86 -1.26
CA LEU A 663 5.49 14.01 -0.91
C LEU A 663 6.27 14.83 0.12
N GLY A 664 6.11 14.52 1.40
CA GLY A 664 6.87 15.22 2.46
C GLY A 664 8.39 15.06 2.25
N SER A 665 9.18 15.49 3.23
CA SER A 665 10.65 15.40 3.22
C SER A 665 11.34 14.26 2.47
N ILE A 666 12.33 14.63 1.67
CA ILE A 666 13.20 13.74 0.88
C ILE A 666 14.54 13.48 1.56
N ALA A 667 15.03 14.42 2.36
CA ALA A 667 16.27 14.31 3.11
C ALA A 667 16.12 14.97 4.48
N ALA A 668 16.77 14.43 5.51
CA ALA A 668 16.79 15.01 6.84
C ALA A 668 18.15 14.79 7.48
N GLY A 669 18.52 15.67 8.40
CA GLY A 669 19.81 15.58 9.08
C GLY A 669 19.90 16.54 10.26
N GLY A 670 21.04 16.48 10.92
CA GLY A 670 21.31 17.34 12.07
C GLY A 670 22.59 16.95 12.80
N ARG A 671 22.92 17.77 13.80
CA ARG A 671 24.09 17.62 14.66
C ARG A 671 23.76 16.77 15.89
N TYR A 672 24.57 15.75 16.19
CA TYR A 672 24.31 14.72 17.22
C TYR A 672 25.54 14.45 18.10
N ASP A 673 26.19 15.49 18.63
CA ASP A 673 27.52 15.41 19.26
C ASP A 673 27.63 14.43 20.45
N GLN A 674 26.50 14.11 21.09
CA GLN A 674 26.45 13.22 22.25
C GLN A 674 26.25 11.74 21.88
N LEU A 675 25.77 11.42 20.67
CA LEU A 675 25.35 10.05 20.33
C LEU A 675 26.52 9.06 20.33
N ILE A 676 27.67 9.45 19.77
CA ILE A 676 28.88 8.61 19.77
C ILE A 676 29.42 8.42 21.20
N GLY A 677 29.32 9.46 22.03
CA GLY A 677 29.74 9.43 23.43
C GLY A 677 28.91 8.47 24.29
N GLN A 678 27.64 8.27 23.94
CA GLN A 678 26.79 7.28 24.63
C GLN A 678 27.28 5.82 24.44
N PHE A 679 28.10 5.55 23.43
CA PHE A 679 28.68 4.22 23.19
C PHE A 679 30.15 4.12 23.63
N SER A 680 30.95 5.16 23.38
CA SER A 680 32.40 5.16 23.61
C SER A 680 32.84 5.74 24.95
N GLY A 681 31.96 6.49 25.63
CA GLY A 681 32.32 7.34 26.78
C GLY A 681 33.15 8.58 26.42
N ARG A 682 33.47 8.79 25.14
CA ARG A 682 34.23 9.95 24.64
C ARG A 682 33.33 10.86 23.80
N ALA A 683 33.37 12.16 24.05
CA ALA A 683 32.63 13.12 23.24
C ALA A 683 33.29 13.25 21.86
N VAL A 684 32.60 12.75 20.82
CA VAL A 684 33.00 12.91 19.41
C VAL A 684 31.89 13.70 18.74
N PRO A 685 32.09 15.01 18.46
CA PRO A 685 31.08 15.82 17.81
C PRO A 685 30.82 15.30 16.39
N ALA A 686 29.58 15.35 15.96
CA ALA A 686 29.18 14.78 14.68
C ALA A 686 27.93 15.46 14.12
N VAL A 687 27.90 15.59 12.80
CA VAL A 687 26.75 16.07 12.03
C VAL A 687 26.56 15.17 10.84
N GLY A 688 25.31 14.94 10.44
CA GLY A 688 24.97 14.01 9.37
C GLY A 688 23.73 14.39 8.59
N VAL A 689 23.64 13.85 7.38
CA VAL A 689 22.45 13.92 6.51
C VAL A 689 22.11 12.53 5.99
N SER A 690 20.82 12.24 5.91
CA SER A 690 20.25 11.02 5.35
C SER A 690 19.28 11.37 4.23
N LEU A 691 19.50 10.80 3.04
CA LEU A 691 18.61 10.90 1.89
C LEU A 691 17.74 9.63 1.76
N GLY A 692 16.41 9.82 1.64
CA GLY A 692 15.45 8.74 1.39
C GLY A 692 15.13 8.60 -0.10
N LEU A 693 15.78 7.65 -0.78
CA LEU A 693 15.72 7.57 -2.25
C LEU A 693 14.38 7.10 -2.83
N GLU A 694 13.55 6.39 -2.07
CA GLU A 694 12.31 5.80 -2.62
C GLU A 694 11.31 6.86 -3.12
N ARG A 695 11.28 8.02 -2.46
CA ARG A 695 10.42 9.13 -2.89
C ARG A 695 10.91 9.72 -4.21
N ILE A 696 12.23 9.78 -4.40
CA ILE A 696 12.86 10.24 -5.64
C ILE A 696 12.60 9.22 -6.77
N PHE A 697 12.74 7.92 -6.51
CA PHE A 697 12.49 6.88 -7.51
C PHE A 697 11.03 6.85 -7.98
N ARG A 698 10.09 7.13 -7.08
CA ARG A 698 8.69 7.26 -7.48
C ARG A 698 8.50 8.38 -8.51
N LEU A 699 9.02 9.58 -8.22
CA LEU A 699 8.92 10.73 -9.12
C LEU A 699 9.56 10.44 -10.48
N LEU A 700 10.66 9.70 -10.50
CA LEU A 700 11.30 9.23 -11.71
C LEU A 700 10.42 8.30 -12.53
N ASN A 701 9.82 7.29 -11.89
CA ASN A 701 8.95 6.33 -12.58
C ASN A 701 7.69 7.00 -13.16
N GLU A 702 7.10 7.97 -12.46
CA GLU A 702 5.95 8.74 -12.96
C GLU A 702 6.30 9.57 -14.22
N ARG A 703 7.51 10.13 -14.28
CA ARG A 703 7.96 10.98 -15.40
C ARG A 703 8.53 10.20 -16.59
N VAL A 704 9.04 8.99 -16.40
CA VAL A 704 9.56 8.12 -17.47
C VAL A 704 8.44 7.32 -18.16
N GLY A 705 7.30 7.16 -17.49
CA GLY A 705 6.09 6.55 -18.07
C GLY A 705 5.26 7.49 -18.96
N GLN A 706 5.56 8.80 -18.93
CA GLN A 706 5.07 9.82 -19.88
C GLN A 706 6.10 9.99 -20.99
#